data_AF-A0A3B9C1J4-F1
#
_entry.id   AF-A0A3B9C1J4-F1
#
_cell.length_a   1.000
_cell.length_b   1.000
_cell.length_c   1.000
_cell.angle_alpha   90.00
_cell.angle_beta   90.00
_cell.angle_gamma   90.00
#
_symmetry.space_group_name_H-M   'P 1'
#
loop_
_entity.id
_entity.type
_entity.pdbx_description
1 polymer ?
#
loop_
_entity_poly.entity_id
_entity_poly.type
_entity_poly.pdbx_seq_one_letter_code
_entity_poly.pdbx_strand_id
1 'polypeptide(L)'
;MVCVYFCSSYCSCYNVKKILLTSKPCKDSGVHTEVMNSTRPLVHLGMKHFLTGFLFLLSISNFKSLHAQKDALYKMVNPFIGTGGHGHTFPGAVMPFGACQLSPDTRLEGWDGCGGYHYSDSVIYGFSHTHLSGTGCSDYGDVLLMPVAQTMSLDQYQYASRFSHSTEKAHAGYYEVFLNDPKIKVELTTTLHGGVHRYSFAEQSPKYVVLDLKHRDEVLDSEMEQIDDYTLRGYRFSKAWAKNQKLFFEIKFSHPIESIQYDAQSPKGSQTGSIQLKKSLHCIIQFQDVSSQSASLKNSQLMIKTAISGVDAKGAHNNLEVEMPETQWSFEYYQQAAESAWEKELAKIAINQTENAKVPDASHQFLFYTALYHCMIHPSLYSDADGRYRGRDDQIHSTEGKFDYYTVFSLWDTYRALHPLLTWIDKKRTNDFIQTFIRQYQEGGRLPIWELSANETNCMIGYHVVSVIWDAYNKGIRDFDAEIAYEAMIRIATHFSHYEGDGLQMHLKEEYKSGAADAEALESYCKYGYVRADDSHESVSKTLEYAYNDWCIAQMAKALRKTEDYNYYMDRSRNWMNVYDPTTGFMRARKNGCLYQPFSPFMVDNNYTEANSWQYSFYMPHDVLAYIELLGSRKKWKKN
;
A
#
# COMPACT_ATOMS: atom_id res chain seq x y z
N MET A 1 -20.80 -1.67 8.45
CA MET A 1 -21.46 -1.85 9.77
C MET A 1 -20.57 -2.47 10.85
N VAL A 2 -19.44 -3.12 10.54
CA VAL A 2 -18.56 -3.73 11.57
C VAL A 2 -17.57 -2.73 12.18
N CYS A 3 -16.89 -1.90 11.38
CA CYS A 3 -15.78 -1.04 11.82
C CYS A 3 -16.14 -0.09 12.99
N VAL A 4 -17.31 0.57 12.91
CA VAL A 4 -17.75 1.64 13.82
C VAL A 4 -17.77 1.22 15.30
N TYR A 5 -17.92 -0.07 15.62
CA TYR A 5 -17.98 -0.54 17.01
C TYR A 5 -16.63 -0.60 17.74
N PHE A 6 -15.52 -0.82 17.04
CA PHE A 6 -14.22 -1.06 17.68
C PHE A 6 -13.56 0.20 18.26
N CYS A 7 -13.74 1.36 17.64
CA CYS A 7 -13.10 2.62 18.07
C CYS A 7 -13.71 3.25 19.34
N SER A 8 -14.64 2.56 20.02
CA SER A 8 -15.37 3.07 21.20
C SER A 8 -14.68 2.81 22.55
N SER A 9 -13.61 2.03 22.57
CA SER A 9 -12.83 1.68 23.77
C SER A 9 -11.40 2.21 23.70
N TYR A 10 -10.74 2.30 24.86
CA TYR A 10 -9.33 2.72 25.03
C TYR A 10 -9.01 4.20 24.71
N CYS A 11 -9.48 5.10 25.57
CA CYS A 11 -8.88 6.43 25.72
C CYS A 11 -8.40 6.62 27.17
N SER A 12 -7.08 6.47 27.41
CA SER A 12 -6.46 6.68 28.73
C SER A 12 -5.42 7.79 28.67
N CYS A 13 -5.52 8.76 29.58
CA CYS A 13 -4.79 10.02 29.48
C CYS A 13 -3.39 9.95 30.15
N TYR A 14 -2.33 10.23 29.39
CA TYR A 14 -0.99 10.49 29.96
C TYR A 14 -0.62 11.98 29.87
N ASN A 15 -0.27 12.56 31.02
CA ASN A 15 0.12 13.96 31.16
C ASN A 15 1.61 14.18 30.88
N VAL A 16 1.96 15.03 29.91
CA VAL A 16 3.34 15.47 29.65
C VAL A 16 3.50 16.94 30.03
N LYS A 17 4.41 17.24 30.97
CA LYS A 17 4.70 18.62 31.40
C LYS A 17 5.61 19.34 30.40
N LYS A 18 5.25 20.56 30.00
CA LYS A 18 6.15 21.46 29.26
C LYS A 18 7.27 21.98 30.16
N ILE A 19 8.48 22.03 29.60
CA ILE A 19 9.58 22.87 30.08
C ILE A 19 9.78 24.01 29.07
N LEU A 20 9.98 25.23 29.56
CA LEU A 20 10.26 26.42 28.77
C LEU A 20 11.73 26.80 28.91
N LEU A 21 12.40 27.07 27.79
CA LEU A 21 13.67 27.78 27.74
C LEU A 21 13.56 28.94 26.75
N THR A 22 14.22 30.04 27.07
CA THR A 22 14.16 31.30 26.32
C THR A 22 15.53 31.67 25.77
N SER A 23 15.54 32.38 24.65
CA SER A 23 16.76 32.99 24.09
C SER A 23 16.44 34.38 23.52
N LYS A 24 17.44 35.28 23.56
CA LYS A 24 17.40 36.60 22.94
C LYS A 24 18.32 36.62 21.70
N PRO A 25 18.02 37.41 20.67
CA PRO A 25 18.93 37.63 19.55
C PRO A 25 20.05 38.62 19.93
N CYS A 26 21.17 38.54 19.21
CA CYS A 26 22.16 39.61 19.09
C CYS A 26 22.39 39.89 17.59
N LYS A 27 22.97 41.04 17.23
CA LYS A 27 22.83 41.63 15.88
C LYS A 27 24.02 42.52 15.51
N ASP A 28 24.34 42.58 14.21
CA ASP A 28 25.17 43.61 13.53
C ASP A 28 26.68 43.67 13.93
N SER A 29 27.65 44.16 13.11
CA SER A 29 27.74 44.32 11.64
C SER A 29 29.17 44.70 11.17
N GLY A 30 29.53 44.33 9.92
CA GLY A 30 30.39 45.11 9.00
C GLY A 30 31.92 45.21 9.24
N VAL A 31 32.78 45.81 8.38
CA VAL A 31 32.86 46.16 6.92
C VAL A 31 34.38 46.33 6.58
N HIS A 32 34.79 46.43 5.29
CA HIS A 32 36.06 46.97 4.69
C HIS A 32 37.03 45.92 4.07
N THR A 33 37.29 45.88 2.73
CA THR A 33 38.12 46.74 1.81
C THR A 33 39.64 46.68 2.11
N GLU A 34 40.62 46.69 1.19
CA GLU A 34 40.80 46.69 -0.30
C GLU A 34 42.34 46.59 -0.61
N VAL A 35 42.97 46.43 -1.80
CA VAL A 35 42.66 46.04 -3.21
C VAL A 35 44.01 45.90 -4.00
N MET A 36 44.00 45.45 -5.27
CA MET A 36 45.08 45.59 -6.31
C MET A 36 46.40 44.78 -6.11
N ASN A 37 47.29 44.55 -7.10
CA ASN A 37 47.21 44.33 -8.58
C ASN A 37 48.57 43.77 -9.10
N SER A 38 48.75 43.62 -10.43
CA SER A 38 50.01 43.34 -11.19
C SER A 38 50.65 41.94 -11.02
N THR A 39 51.38 41.26 -11.93
CA THR A 39 51.64 41.20 -13.40
C THR A 39 53.14 41.09 -13.73
N ARG A 40 53.60 39.88 -14.16
CA ARG A 40 54.63 39.55 -15.22
C ARG A 40 56.04 40.18 -15.13
N PRO A 41 57.14 39.52 -15.60
CA PRO A 41 57.26 38.92 -16.94
C PRO A 41 58.10 37.62 -17.05
N LEU A 42 58.55 37.29 -18.28
CA LEU A 42 59.23 36.05 -18.69
C LEU A 42 60.76 36.11 -18.54
N VAL A 43 61.39 34.92 -18.41
CA VAL A 43 62.74 34.60 -18.94
C VAL A 43 62.66 33.24 -19.66
N HIS A 44 63.65 32.89 -20.49
CA HIS A 44 63.56 31.90 -21.56
C HIS A 44 64.70 30.85 -21.53
N LEU A 45 64.54 29.76 -22.29
CA LEU A 45 65.52 28.68 -22.61
C LEU A 45 66.01 27.74 -21.49
N GLY A 46 66.23 26.47 -21.84
CA GLY A 46 66.87 25.47 -20.95
C GLY A 46 66.57 24.00 -21.26
N MET A 47 66.97 23.47 -22.44
CA MET A 47 66.81 22.03 -22.74
C MET A 47 67.68 21.14 -21.82
N LYS A 48 67.06 20.24 -21.04
CA LYS A 48 67.60 18.91 -20.69
C LYS A 48 66.59 18.00 -19.99
N HIS A 49 66.89 16.69 -20.04
CA HIS A 49 66.25 15.58 -19.31
C HIS A 49 64.83 15.16 -19.72
N PHE A 50 64.78 14.49 -20.89
CA PHE A 50 64.09 13.20 -20.99
C PHE A 50 64.47 12.33 -19.77
N LEU A 51 63.61 12.23 -18.76
CA LEU A 51 63.45 11.04 -17.87
C LEU A 51 62.26 11.13 -16.89
N THR A 52 61.68 12.32 -16.66
CA THR A 52 60.62 12.52 -15.64
C THR A 52 59.20 12.17 -16.09
N GLY A 53 58.96 11.88 -17.36
CA GLY A 53 57.62 11.63 -17.91
C GLY A 53 56.94 10.34 -17.42
N PHE A 54 57.69 9.33 -16.96
CA PHE A 54 57.13 8.02 -16.63
C PHE A 54 56.61 7.89 -15.18
N LEU A 55 57.06 8.76 -14.26
CA LEU A 55 56.59 8.76 -12.87
C LEU A 55 55.32 9.61 -12.66
N PHE A 56 55.05 10.58 -13.53
CA PHE A 56 53.85 11.42 -13.43
C PHE A 56 52.57 10.73 -13.97
N LEU A 57 52.73 9.68 -14.79
CA LEU A 57 51.61 8.84 -15.25
C LEU A 57 51.21 7.75 -14.24
N LEU A 58 52.04 7.48 -13.22
CA LEU A 58 51.77 6.51 -12.15
C LEU A 58 51.16 7.12 -10.89
N SER A 59 51.08 8.45 -10.77
CA SER A 59 50.38 9.13 -9.67
C SER A 59 48.90 9.43 -9.98
N ILE A 60 48.52 9.49 -11.26
CA ILE A 60 47.15 9.83 -11.70
C ILE A 60 46.21 8.61 -11.58
N SER A 61 46.72 7.39 -11.75
CA SER A 61 45.96 6.13 -11.63
C SER A 61 45.56 5.74 -10.20
N ASN A 62 45.95 6.53 -9.19
CA ASN A 62 45.54 6.34 -7.79
C ASN A 62 44.63 7.44 -7.23
N PHE A 63 44.08 8.32 -8.08
CA PHE A 63 42.82 8.99 -7.73
C PHE A 63 41.65 8.00 -7.81
N LYS A 64 41.62 7.04 -6.87
CA LYS A 64 40.34 6.53 -6.36
C LYS A 64 39.59 7.77 -5.87
N SER A 65 38.58 8.18 -6.62
CA SER A 65 37.71 9.26 -6.19
C SER A 65 37.05 8.84 -4.88
N LEU A 66 37.43 9.49 -3.77
CA LEU A 66 36.55 9.57 -2.61
C LEU A 66 35.38 10.49 -2.99
N HIS A 67 34.49 9.98 -3.83
CA HIS A 67 33.08 10.16 -3.53
C HIS A 67 32.92 9.63 -2.11
N ALA A 68 32.62 10.51 -1.15
CA ALA A 68 32.09 10.06 0.13
C ALA A 68 30.92 9.14 -0.20
N GLN A 69 30.97 7.89 0.24
CA GLN A 69 29.95 6.91 -0.10
C GLN A 69 28.65 7.42 0.50
N LYS A 70 27.78 7.98 -0.35
CA LYS A 70 26.47 8.45 0.06
C LYS A 70 25.75 7.25 0.67
N ASP A 71 25.32 7.39 1.92
CA ASP A 71 24.63 6.31 2.61
C ASP A 71 23.43 5.87 1.76
N ALA A 72 23.37 4.58 1.46
CA ALA A 72 22.38 4.05 0.55
C ALA A 72 20.98 4.25 1.14
N LEU A 73 20.09 4.90 0.39
CA LEU A 73 18.77 5.32 0.85
C LEU A 73 17.91 4.13 1.26
N TYR A 74 18.08 2.96 0.61
CA TYR A 74 17.37 1.74 1.01
C TYR A 74 17.76 1.26 2.44
N LYS A 75 18.92 1.66 2.96
CA LYS A 75 19.36 1.41 4.36
C LYS A 75 18.98 2.53 5.33
N MET A 76 18.43 3.64 4.84
CA MET A 76 17.77 4.68 5.63
C MET A 76 16.27 4.39 5.81
N VAL A 77 15.80 3.21 5.41
CA VAL A 77 14.45 2.70 5.70
C VAL A 77 14.52 1.72 6.85
N ASN A 78 13.62 1.87 7.82
CA ASN A 78 13.42 0.95 8.95
C ASN A 78 11.97 0.41 8.93
N PRO A 79 11.70 -0.72 8.26
CA PRO A 79 10.35 -1.27 8.12
C PRO A 79 9.62 -1.56 9.44
N PHE A 80 10.31 -1.64 10.59
CA PHE A 80 9.67 -1.80 11.89
C PHE A 80 8.90 -0.57 12.38
N ILE A 81 9.12 0.63 11.81
CA ILE A 81 8.38 1.84 12.21
C ILE A 81 6.93 1.73 11.71
N GLY A 82 5.97 1.62 12.64
CA GLY A 82 4.56 1.40 12.33
C GLY A 82 4.09 -0.04 12.59
N THR A 83 5.01 -0.99 12.75
CA THR A 83 4.69 -2.39 13.07
C THR A 83 4.26 -2.62 14.52
N GLY A 84 4.15 -1.56 15.33
CA GLY A 84 3.76 -1.65 16.74
C GLY A 84 2.91 -0.47 17.18
N GLY A 85 2.01 -0.71 18.13
CA GLY A 85 0.89 0.18 18.36
C GLY A 85 -0.09 0.09 17.19
N HIS A 86 -0.71 1.21 16.82
CA HIS A 86 -1.82 1.23 15.86
C HIS A 86 -1.38 1.71 14.46
N GLY A 87 -0.17 1.31 14.02
CA GLY A 87 0.37 1.66 12.70
C GLY A 87 0.13 0.60 11.62
N HIS A 88 -0.05 -0.66 12.02
CA HIS A 88 -0.40 -1.82 11.20
C HIS A 88 0.43 -2.00 9.91
N THR A 89 1.71 -1.58 9.92
CA THR A 89 2.65 -1.89 8.83
C THR A 89 3.27 -3.27 9.05
N PHE A 90 3.91 -3.81 8.02
CA PHE A 90 4.62 -5.10 8.06
C PHE A 90 6.13 -4.90 7.80
N PRO A 91 7.04 -5.68 8.44
CA PRO A 91 8.48 -5.51 8.29
C PRO A 91 9.09 -6.27 7.10
N GLY A 92 8.30 -7.08 6.39
CA GLY A 92 8.76 -7.94 5.31
C GLY A 92 9.32 -7.26 4.07
N ALA A 93 9.83 -8.09 3.16
CA ALA A 93 10.36 -7.65 1.87
C ALA A 93 9.23 -7.41 0.85
N VAL A 94 9.37 -6.33 0.09
CA VAL A 94 8.43 -5.92 -0.96
C VAL A 94 9.19 -5.05 -1.97
N MET A 95 8.90 -5.19 -3.27
CA MET A 95 9.36 -4.28 -4.32
C MET A 95 8.50 -3.01 -4.36
N PRO A 96 9.01 -1.85 -4.84
CA PRO A 96 8.20 -0.64 -4.95
C PRO A 96 6.92 -0.88 -5.78
N PHE A 97 5.76 -0.73 -5.15
CA PHE A 97 4.42 -1.05 -5.67
C PHE A 97 4.25 -2.50 -6.19
N GLY A 98 5.02 -3.45 -5.65
CA GLY A 98 5.00 -4.87 -6.06
C GLY A 98 3.72 -5.61 -5.65
N ALA A 99 3.38 -6.64 -6.42
CA ALA A 99 2.26 -7.54 -6.15
C ALA A 99 2.51 -8.44 -4.94
N CYS A 100 3.75 -8.90 -4.75
CA CYS A 100 4.14 -9.72 -3.59
C CYS A 100 4.67 -8.86 -2.43
N GLN A 101 4.13 -9.10 -1.23
CA GLN A 101 4.61 -8.56 0.04
C GLN A 101 4.97 -9.74 0.95
N LEU A 102 6.23 -10.16 0.94
CA LEU A 102 6.71 -11.34 1.64
C LEU A 102 7.16 -10.98 3.07
N SER A 103 6.31 -11.26 4.05
CA SER A 103 6.49 -10.83 5.45
C SER A 103 6.22 -11.97 6.46
N PRO A 104 6.84 -11.94 7.65
CA PRO A 104 6.40 -12.73 8.80
C PRO A 104 4.97 -12.40 9.26
N ASP A 105 4.24 -13.43 9.67
CA ASP A 105 2.96 -13.33 10.39
C ASP A 105 3.15 -13.64 11.89
N THR A 106 2.74 -12.73 12.78
CA THR A 106 2.79 -12.90 14.25
C THR A 106 1.44 -12.73 14.94
N ARG A 107 0.42 -12.22 14.24
CA ARG A 107 -0.87 -11.85 14.82
C ARG A 107 -2.04 -12.18 13.90
N LEU A 108 -2.77 -13.23 14.27
CA LEU A 108 -3.84 -13.83 13.46
C LEU A 108 -5.12 -12.99 13.38
N GLU A 109 -5.45 -12.25 14.45
CA GLU A 109 -6.76 -11.63 14.65
C GLU A 109 -6.65 -10.24 15.31
N GLY A 110 -7.74 -9.47 15.24
CA GLY A 110 -7.91 -8.18 15.91
C GLY A 110 -7.44 -6.98 15.08
N TRP A 111 -7.78 -5.77 15.56
CA TRP A 111 -7.48 -4.52 14.86
C TRP A 111 -5.98 -4.28 14.68
N ASP A 112 -5.20 -4.45 15.76
CA ASP A 112 -3.73 -4.40 15.71
C ASP A 112 -3.09 -5.53 14.87
N GLY A 113 -3.88 -6.49 14.36
CA GLY A 113 -3.45 -7.61 13.53
C GLY A 113 -3.68 -7.43 12.03
N CYS A 114 -4.19 -6.28 11.57
CA CYS A 114 -4.53 -6.07 10.15
C CYS A 114 -3.34 -6.23 9.19
N GLY A 115 -2.12 -5.90 9.64
CA GLY A 115 -0.87 -6.06 8.88
C GLY A 115 -0.14 -7.40 9.06
N GLY A 116 -0.75 -8.42 9.69
CA GLY A 116 -0.18 -9.76 9.93
C GLY A 116 0.90 -9.83 11.02
N TYR A 117 1.73 -8.80 11.13
CA TYR A 117 2.82 -8.67 12.12
C TYR A 117 2.50 -7.61 13.19
N HIS A 118 2.97 -7.83 14.43
CA HIS A 118 3.01 -6.79 15.47
C HIS A 118 4.24 -6.89 16.40
N TYR A 119 4.97 -5.78 16.57
CA TYR A 119 6.26 -5.67 17.28
C TYR A 119 6.21 -5.91 18.81
N SER A 120 5.05 -6.25 19.38
CA SER A 120 4.99 -6.76 20.77
C SER A 120 5.13 -8.28 20.86
N ASP A 121 5.02 -8.97 19.74
CA ASP A 121 4.84 -10.41 19.69
C ASP A 121 6.20 -11.10 19.57
N SER A 122 6.27 -12.33 20.08
CA SER A 122 7.53 -13.10 20.19
C SER A 122 7.45 -14.48 19.56
N VAL A 123 6.39 -14.73 18.77
CA VAL A 123 6.14 -15.95 17.99
C VAL A 123 5.81 -15.55 16.55
N ILE A 124 6.43 -16.23 15.59
CA ILE A 124 6.10 -16.18 14.16
C ILE A 124 5.37 -17.48 13.80
N TYR A 125 4.23 -17.33 13.13
CA TYR A 125 3.44 -18.43 12.59
C TYR A 125 4.05 -18.94 11.27
N GLY A 126 4.53 -18.03 10.42
CA GLY A 126 5.24 -18.32 9.18
C GLY A 126 5.45 -17.06 8.36
N PHE A 127 5.64 -17.21 7.05
CA PHE A 127 5.89 -16.13 6.11
C PHE A 127 4.96 -16.25 4.90
N SER A 128 3.98 -15.36 4.79
CA SER A 128 3.01 -15.31 3.68
C SER A 128 3.38 -14.23 2.65
N HIS A 129 2.73 -14.26 1.47
CA HIS A 129 3.20 -13.56 0.26
C HIS A 129 2.37 -12.31 -0.13
N THR A 130 1.31 -12.00 0.62
CA THR A 130 0.41 -10.87 0.40
C THR A 130 0.09 -10.20 1.74
N HIS A 131 0.19 -8.87 1.81
CA HIS A 131 -0.04 -8.11 3.04
C HIS A 131 -0.62 -6.73 2.76
N LEU A 132 -1.49 -6.25 3.65
CA LEU A 132 -1.98 -4.87 3.68
C LEU A 132 -1.17 -4.07 4.71
N SER A 133 -0.78 -2.84 4.36
CA SER A 133 -0.05 -1.94 5.26
C SER A 133 -0.91 -0.76 5.69
N GLY A 134 -1.09 -0.59 7.01
CA GLY A 134 -1.76 0.56 7.61
C GLY A 134 -3.29 0.53 7.57
N THR A 135 -3.91 -0.61 7.25
CA THR A 135 -5.37 -0.73 7.17
C THR A 135 -6.03 -0.92 8.54
N GLY A 136 -7.27 -0.45 8.67
CA GLY A 136 -8.14 -0.74 9.83
C GLY A 136 -8.94 -2.04 9.71
N CYS A 137 -8.72 -2.82 8.65
CA CYS A 137 -9.39 -4.10 8.38
C CYS A 137 -8.37 -5.14 7.87
N SER A 138 -8.61 -6.40 8.24
CA SER A 138 -7.77 -7.56 7.92
C SER A 138 -8.22 -8.22 6.63
N ASP A 139 -7.26 -8.48 5.74
CA ASP A 139 -7.33 -9.37 4.58
C ASP A 139 -5.89 -9.70 4.15
N TYR A 140 -5.72 -10.56 3.14
CA TYR A 140 -4.43 -11.13 2.70
C TYR A 140 -3.77 -12.04 3.78
N GLY A 141 -2.55 -12.50 3.53
CA GLY A 141 -1.90 -13.59 4.26
C GLY A 141 -1.83 -14.89 3.46
N ASP A 142 -1.80 -14.80 2.13
CA ASP A 142 -1.87 -15.96 1.23
C ASP A 142 -0.54 -16.73 1.15
N VAL A 143 -0.65 -18.06 1.04
CA VAL A 143 0.48 -18.99 0.81
C VAL A 143 1.55 -18.84 1.91
N LEU A 144 1.21 -19.23 3.14
CA LEU A 144 2.15 -19.19 4.25
C LEU A 144 3.16 -20.33 4.14
N LEU A 145 4.46 -20.01 4.19
CA LEU A 145 5.55 -20.97 4.29
C LEU A 145 6.22 -20.87 5.67
N MET A 146 6.60 -22.00 6.28
CA MET A 146 7.34 -22.01 7.55
C MET A 146 8.36 -23.17 7.59
N PRO A 147 9.68 -22.90 7.71
CA PRO A 147 10.68 -23.97 7.82
C PRO A 147 10.72 -24.60 9.21
N VAL A 148 10.78 -25.92 9.26
CA VAL A 148 10.86 -26.70 10.50
C VAL A 148 11.95 -27.77 10.42
N ALA A 149 12.48 -28.21 11.57
CA ALA A 149 13.59 -29.15 11.65
C ALA A 149 13.17 -30.63 11.70
N GLN A 150 11.86 -30.90 11.78
CA GLN A 150 11.26 -32.24 11.88
C GLN A 150 9.78 -32.19 11.50
N THR A 151 9.16 -33.35 11.29
CA THR A 151 7.70 -33.46 11.18
C THR A 151 7.00 -33.23 12.53
N MET A 152 5.75 -32.77 12.46
CA MET A 152 4.90 -32.39 13.60
C MET A 152 3.44 -32.31 13.15
N SER A 153 2.51 -32.02 14.08
CA SER A 153 1.13 -31.72 13.69
C SER A 153 1.03 -30.31 13.08
N LEU A 154 0.09 -30.14 12.15
CA LEU A 154 -0.27 -28.84 11.56
C LEU A 154 -1.44 -28.18 12.28
N ASP A 155 -2.11 -28.89 13.19
CA ASP A 155 -3.18 -28.33 14.02
C ASP A 155 -2.67 -27.20 14.92
N GLN A 156 -3.44 -26.11 14.97
CA GLN A 156 -3.24 -24.98 15.90
C GLN A 156 -1.85 -24.33 15.83
N TYR A 157 -1.22 -24.35 14.65
CA TYR A 157 0.11 -23.78 14.40
C TYR A 157 1.21 -24.32 15.35
N GLN A 158 1.22 -25.63 15.62
CA GLN A 158 2.31 -26.28 16.37
C GLN A 158 3.71 -26.14 15.71
N TYR A 159 3.76 -25.68 14.46
CA TYR A 159 4.96 -25.31 13.71
C TYR A 159 5.45 -23.86 13.91
N ALA A 160 4.68 -23.02 14.62
CA ALA A 160 5.09 -21.67 14.95
C ALA A 160 6.35 -21.66 15.82
N SER A 161 7.24 -20.70 15.61
CA SER A 161 8.51 -20.58 16.35
C SER A 161 8.60 -19.27 17.08
N ARG A 162 9.18 -19.30 18.27
CA ARG A 162 9.65 -18.10 18.97
C ARG A 162 10.76 -17.41 18.18
N PHE A 163 10.85 -16.10 18.31
CA PHE A 163 11.92 -15.27 17.72
C PHE A 163 12.36 -14.17 18.71
N SER A 164 13.21 -13.25 18.27
CA SER A 164 13.57 -12.04 19.02
C SER A 164 14.05 -10.94 18.06
N HIS A 165 13.63 -9.71 18.28
CA HIS A 165 14.09 -8.53 17.54
C HIS A 165 15.62 -8.31 17.64
N SER A 166 16.29 -8.88 18.66
CA SER A 166 17.76 -8.87 18.75
C SER A 166 18.46 -9.73 17.69
N THR A 167 17.70 -10.58 17.00
CA THR A 167 18.13 -11.49 15.94
C THR A 167 17.25 -11.35 14.70
N GLU A 168 16.69 -10.15 14.52
CA GLU A 168 15.80 -9.76 13.42
C GLU A 168 16.36 -8.50 12.75
N LYS A 169 16.22 -8.37 11.42
CA LYS A 169 16.63 -7.18 10.67
C LYS A 169 15.69 -6.96 9.49
N ALA A 170 15.47 -5.70 9.14
CA ALA A 170 14.73 -5.33 7.94
C ALA A 170 15.30 -4.03 7.36
N HIS A 171 15.28 -3.91 6.04
CA HIS A 171 15.51 -2.68 5.28
C HIS A 171 14.72 -2.78 3.96
N ALA A 172 14.67 -1.71 3.15
CA ALA A 172 13.79 -1.71 1.98
C ALA A 172 14.17 -2.83 0.98
N GLY A 173 13.28 -3.81 0.80
CA GLY A 173 13.47 -4.98 -0.06
C GLY A 173 14.09 -6.23 0.59
N TYR A 174 14.34 -6.24 1.91
CA TYR A 174 14.96 -7.37 2.62
C TYR A 174 14.47 -7.52 4.07
N TYR A 175 14.24 -8.76 4.49
CA TYR A 175 13.96 -9.15 5.87
C TYR A 175 14.81 -10.36 6.30
N GLU A 176 15.20 -10.40 7.58
CA GLU A 176 15.99 -11.46 8.21
C GLU A 176 15.45 -11.77 9.62
N VAL A 177 15.32 -13.06 9.97
CA VAL A 177 15.05 -13.47 11.36
C VAL A 177 15.72 -14.81 11.71
N PHE A 178 16.07 -15.00 12.97
CA PHE A 178 16.42 -16.31 13.52
C PHE A 178 15.23 -16.93 14.28
N LEU A 179 14.79 -18.10 13.83
CA LEU A 179 13.73 -18.88 14.46
C LEU A 179 14.33 -19.75 15.57
N ASN A 180 14.05 -19.40 16.82
CA ASN A 180 14.71 -19.97 18.00
C ASN A 180 14.45 -21.47 18.20
N ASP A 181 13.26 -21.94 17.83
CA ASP A 181 12.81 -23.31 18.15
C ASP A 181 13.35 -24.37 17.16
N PRO A 182 13.25 -24.19 15.82
CA PRO A 182 13.92 -25.07 14.87
C PRO A 182 15.41 -24.70 14.65
N LYS A 183 15.87 -23.54 15.17
CA LYS A 183 17.22 -22.98 15.02
C LYS A 183 17.62 -22.67 13.57
N ILE A 184 16.68 -22.14 12.81
CA ILE A 184 16.83 -21.84 11.38
C ILE A 184 16.96 -20.33 11.19
N LYS A 185 17.93 -19.89 10.38
CA LYS A 185 17.97 -18.50 9.88
C LYS A 185 17.07 -18.40 8.66
N VAL A 186 16.16 -17.44 8.65
CA VAL A 186 15.31 -17.08 7.51
C VAL A 186 15.75 -15.73 6.95
N GLU A 187 15.83 -15.65 5.63
CA GLU A 187 16.13 -14.43 4.87
C GLU A 187 15.13 -14.35 3.70
N LEU A 188 14.53 -13.18 3.50
CA LEU A 188 13.46 -12.94 2.53
C LEU A 188 13.81 -11.74 1.64
N THR A 189 13.52 -11.85 0.35
CA THR A 189 13.53 -10.73 -0.62
C THR A 189 12.45 -10.98 -1.70
N THR A 190 12.23 -10.04 -2.62
CA THR A 190 11.09 -10.09 -3.56
C THR A 190 11.46 -9.62 -4.97
N THR A 191 10.74 -10.12 -5.96
CA THR A 191 10.57 -9.51 -7.29
C THR A 191 9.25 -8.72 -7.32
N LEU A 192 8.68 -8.40 -8.48
CA LEU A 192 7.38 -7.71 -8.54
C LEU A 192 6.24 -8.67 -8.19
N HIS A 193 6.27 -9.87 -8.78
CA HIS A 193 5.22 -10.89 -8.66
C HIS A 193 5.57 -12.08 -7.77
N GLY A 194 6.70 -12.03 -7.05
CA GLY A 194 7.12 -13.17 -6.24
C GLY A 194 8.08 -12.87 -5.09
N GLY A 195 8.21 -13.87 -4.23
CA GLY A 195 9.08 -13.89 -3.07
C GLY A 195 10.18 -14.93 -3.19
N VAL A 196 11.37 -14.58 -2.73
CA VAL A 196 12.55 -15.45 -2.67
C VAL A 196 12.95 -15.64 -1.22
N HIS A 197 12.91 -16.90 -0.77
CA HIS A 197 13.29 -17.31 0.58
C HIS A 197 14.67 -17.97 0.55
N ARG A 198 15.47 -17.72 1.58
CA ARG A 198 16.62 -18.54 1.94
C ARG A 198 16.49 -18.99 3.39
N TYR A 199 16.39 -20.31 3.58
CA TYR A 199 16.36 -20.93 4.90
C TYR A 199 17.69 -21.64 5.15
N SER A 200 18.47 -21.17 6.12
CA SER A 200 19.74 -21.79 6.52
C SER A 200 19.51 -22.67 7.76
N PHE A 201 19.57 -23.98 7.53
CA PHE A 201 19.46 -25.06 8.51
C PHE A 201 20.81 -25.35 9.20
N ALA A 202 20.81 -26.25 10.18
CA ALA A 202 22.04 -26.83 10.68
C ALA A 202 22.70 -27.74 9.61
N GLU A 203 24.00 -28.02 9.77
CA GLU A 203 24.66 -29.00 8.89
C GLU A 203 24.10 -30.40 9.18
N GLN A 204 23.79 -31.16 8.13
CA GLN A 204 23.26 -32.53 8.18
C GLN A 204 21.88 -32.70 8.86
N SER A 205 21.15 -31.61 9.18
CA SER A 205 19.76 -31.72 9.62
C SER A 205 18.81 -31.91 8.41
N PRO A 206 17.80 -32.80 8.50
CA PRO A 206 16.78 -32.93 7.47
C PRO A 206 16.01 -31.62 7.31
N LYS A 207 15.55 -31.35 6.09
CA LYS A 207 14.90 -30.09 5.71
C LYS A 207 13.41 -30.30 5.55
N TYR A 208 12.62 -29.50 6.25
CA TYR A 208 11.17 -29.48 6.11
C TYR A 208 10.65 -28.06 5.94
N VAL A 209 9.60 -27.91 5.14
CA VAL A 209 8.83 -26.68 5.00
C VAL A 209 7.35 -27.03 5.13
N VAL A 210 6.68 -26.36 6.05
CA VAL A 210 5.22 -26.30 6.09
C VAL A 210 4.75 -25.37 4.97
N LEU A 211 3.76 -25.80 4.20
CA LEU A 211 2.94 -24.94 3.37
C LEU A 211 1.54 -24.93 3.96
N ASP A 212 1.02 -23.74 4.28
CA ASP A 212 -0.31 -23.54 4.83
C ASP A 212 -1.13 -22.56 3.98
N LEU A 213 -2.21 -23.07 3.41
CA LEU A 213 -3.22 -22.31 2.65
C LEU A 213 -4.46 -22.01 3.50
N LYS A 214 -4.59 -22.64 4.68
CA LYS A 214 -5.67 -22.44 5.67
C LYS A 214 -5.48 -21.13 6.45
N HIS A 215 -4.28 -20.57 6.45
CA HIS A 215 -3.92 -19.41 7.26
C HIS A 215 -4.95 -18.26 7.15
N ARG A 216 -5.27 -17.68 8.31
CA ARG A 216 -6.05 -16.44 8.48
C ARG A 216 -7.51 -16.46 7.98
N ASP A 217 -7.75 -16.29 6.69
CA ASP A 217 -9.10 -16.03 6.12
C ASP A 217 -9.94 -17.30 5.90
N GLU A 218 -11.23 -17.12 5.60
CA GLU A 218 -12.12 -18.19 5.16
C GLU A 218 -11.73 -18.67 3.75
N VAL A 219 -11.06 -19.82 3.65
CA VAL A 219 -10.76 -20.47 2.37
C VAL A 219 -12.06 -21.00 1.75
N LEU A 220 -12.37 -20.50 0.56
CA LEU A 220 -13.53 -20.90 -0.25
C LEU A 220 -13.24 -22.15 -1.08
N ASP A 221 -12.06 -22.19 -1.69
CA ASP A 221 -11.56 -23.32 -2.50
C ASP A 221 -10.02 -23.28 -2.58
N SER A 222 -9.41 -24.43 -2.86
CA SER A 222 -7.96 -24.55 -2.97
C SER A 222 -7.55 -25.81 -3.72
N GLU A 223 -6.51 -25.70 -4.55
CA GLU A 223 -5.87 -26.86 -5.16
C GLU A 223 -4.35 -26.74 -5.07
N MET A 224 -3.68 -27.89 -5.00
CA MET A 224 -2.24 -28.00 -5.14
C MET A 224 -1.93 -29.22 -6.02
N GLU A 225 -0.90 -29.11 -6.85
CA GLU A 225 -0.36 -30.17 -7.68
C GLU A 225 1.17 -30.16 -7.58
N GLN A 226 1.77 -31.35 -7.50
CA GLN A 226 3.21 -31.50 -7.71
C GLN A 226 3.47 -31.68 -9.19
N ILE A 227 4.15 -30.71 -9.80
CA ILE A 227 4.40 -30.64 -11.24
C ILE A 227 5.62 -31.49 -11.62
N ASP A 228 6.65 -31.47 -10.78
CA ASP A 228 7.89 -32.23 -10.92
C ASP A 228 8.56 -32.41 -9.53
N ASP A 229 9.79 -32.93 -9.49
CA ASP A 229 10.52 -33.16 -8.24
C ASP A 229 10.84 -31.86 -7.46
N TYR A 230 10.74 -30.68 -8.08
CA TYR A 230 11.15 -29.38 -7.52
C TYR A 230 10.03 -28.34 -7.47
N THR A 231 8.86 -28.60 -8.06
CA THR A 231 7.85 -27.57 -8.33
C THR A 231 6.45 -27.97 -7.85
N LEU A 232 5.83 -27.09 -7.05
CA LEU A 232 4.42 -27.15 -6.67
C LEU A 232 3.65 -25.98 -7.32
N ARG A 233 2.42 -26.23 -7.77
CA ARG A 233 1.54 -25.21 -8.36
C ARG A 233 0.15 -25.31 -7.74
N GLY A 234 -0.58 -24.21 -7.61
CA GLY A 234 -1.90 -24.25 -6.99
C GLY A 234 -2.67 -22.93 -6.98
N TYR A 235 -3.73 -22.90 -6.17
CA TYR A 235 -4.47 -21.69 -5.84
C TYR A 235 -5.07 -21.74 -4.43
N ARG A 236 -5.32 -20.54 -3.88
CA ARG A 236 -6.12 -20.27 -2.69
C ARG A 236 -7.17 -19.23 -3.08
N PHE A 237 -8.45 -19.57 -2.96
CA PHE A 237 -9.55 -18.63 -3.07
C PHE A 237 -10.10 -18.37 -1.68
N SER A 238 -10.33 -17.11 -1.31
CA SER A 238 -10.59 -16.71 0.07
C SER A 238 -11.65 -15.61 0.20
N LYS A 239 -12.11 -15.42 1.44
CA LYS A 239 -13.09 -14.42 1.84
C LYS A 239 -12.76 -13.85 3.22
N ALA A 240 -12.56 -12.55 3.28
CA ALA A 240 -12.52 -11.75 4.50
C ALA A 240 -13.21 -10.39 4.26
N TRP A 241 -12.46 -9.41 3.76
CA TRP A 241 -12.93 -8.07 3.42
C TRP A 241 -13.26 -7.96 1.92
N ALA A 242 -12.36 -8.49 1.07
CA ALA A 242 -12.70 -9.05 -0.23
C ALA A 242 -13.53 -10.33 -0.04
N LYS A 243 -14.52 -10.57 -0.91
CA LYS A 243 -15.52 -11.64 -0.72
C LYS A 243 -15.34 -12.84 -1.66
N ASN A 244 -14.54 -12.66 -2.70
CA ASN A 244 -14.17 -13.63 -3.73
C ASN A 244 -12.74 -13.29 -4.17
N GLN A 245 -11.78 -13.37 -3.24
CA GLN A 245 -10.37 -13.20 -3.55
C GLN A 245 -9.87 -14.46 -4.26
N LYS A 246 -9.03 -14.29 -5.30
CA LYS A 246 -8.44 -15.40 -6.05
C LYS A 246 -6.95 -15.20 -6.26
N LEU A 247 -6.15 -16.05 -5.62
CA LEU A 247 -4.70 -16.08 -5.80
C LEU A 247 -4.25 -17.45 -6.30
N PHE A 248 -3.51 -17.44 -7.40
CA PHE A 248 -2.80 -18.60 -7.96
C PHE A 248 -1.32 -18.49 -7.60
N PHE A 249 -0.66 -19.62 -7.43
CA PHE A 249 0.76 -19.65 -7.06
C PHE A 249 1.55 -20.75 -7.78
N GLU A 250 2.85 -20.52 -7.92
CA GLU A 250 3.85 -21.54 -8.25
C GLU A 250 5.05 -21.39 -7.32
N ILE A 251 5.48 -22.49 -6.72
CA ILE A 251 6.58 -22.58 -5.75
C ILE A 251 7.62 -23.54 -6.30
N LYS A 252 8.85 -23.05 -6.51
CA LYS A 252 9.99 -23.83 -7.03
C LYS A 252 11.09 -23.88 -5.98
N PHE A 253 11.52 -25.10 -5.65
CA PHE A 253 12.53 -25.39 -4.63
C PHE A 253 13.90 -25.66 -5.27
N SER A 254 14.97 -25.41 -4.52
CA SER A 254 16.36 -25.71 -4.94
C SER A 254 16.83 -27.13 -4.61
N HIS A 255 15.99 -27.91 -3.93
CA HIS A 255 16.23 -29.29 -3.53
C HIS A 255 15.03 -30.13 -3.96
N PRO A 256 15.20 -31.38 -4.41
CA PRO A 256 14.08 -32.19 -4.81
C PRO A 256 13.29 -32.65 -3.58
N ILE A 257 11.98 -32.71 -3.75
CA ILE A 257 11.00 -33.21 -2.79
C ILE A 257 11.26 -34.71 -2.57
N GLU A 258 11.30 -35.12 -1.31
CA GLU A 258 11.40 -36.52 -0.90
C GLU A 258 10.02 -37.11 -0.58
N SER A 259 9.20 -36.33 0.14
CA SER A 259 7.81 -36.67 0.43
C SER A 259 7.00 -35.42 0.79
N ILE A 260 5.68 -35.51 0.67
CA ILE A 260 4.75 -34.49 1.17
C ILE A 260 3.76 -35.18 2.11
N GLN A 261 3.65 -34.67 3.33
CA GLN A 261 2.84 -35.20 4.41
C GLN A 261 1.67 -34.26 4.67
N TYR A 262 0.48 -34.70 4.30
CA TYR A 262 -0.77 -33.95 4.43
C TYR A 262 -1.37 -34.12 5.83
N ASP A 263 -2.13 -33.13 6.31
CA ASP A 263 -2.86 -33.30 7.56
C ASP A 263 -3.82 -34.51 7.52
N ALA A 264 -3.88 -35.25 8.62
CA ALA A 264 -4.58 -36.52 8.77
C ALA A 264 -6.11 -36.41 8.69
N GLN A 265 -6.69 -35.21 8.82
CA GLN A 265 -8.13 -34.98 8.61
C GLN A 265 -8.50 -34.70 7.15
N SER A 266 -7.50 -34.54 6.27
CA SER A 266 -7.71 -34.44 4.82
C SER A 266 -8.21 -35.79 4.26
N PRO A 267 -9.29 -35.83 3.47
CA PRO A 267 -9.81 -37.09 2.95
C PRO A 267 -8.80 -37.74 1.98
N LYS A 268 -8.51 -39.03 2.20
CA LYS A 268 -7.47 -39.78 1.48
C LYS A 268 -7.64 -39.69 -0.05
N GLY A 269 -6.69 -39.04 -0.72
CA GLY A 269 -6.60 -38.99 -2.18
C GLY A 269 -6.35 -40.36 -2.82
N SER A 270 -6.69 -40.50 -4.11
CA SER A 270 -6.63 -41.76 -4.84
C SER A 270 -5.20 -42.29 -5.02
N GLN A 271 -5.01 -43.61 -4.89
CA GLN A 271 -3.78 -44.30 -5.27
C GLN A 271 -3.69 -44.54 -6.79
N THR A 272 -3.68 -43.47 -7.59
CA THR A 272 -3.62 -43.57 -9.07
C THR A 272 -2.89 -42.41 -9.73
N GLY A 273 -1.63 -42.62 -10.14
CA GLY A 273 -0.97 -42.02 -11.32
C GLY A 273 -0.64 -40.52 -11.33
N SER A 274 -1.54 -39.66 -10.86
CA SER A 274 -1.41 -38.20 -10.83
C SER A 274 -2.23 -37.66 -9.67
N ILE A 275 -1.57 -37.01 -8.71
CA ILE A 275 -2.21 -36.69 -7.43
C ILE A 275 -2.87 -35.31 -7.48
N GLN A 276 -4.15 -35.27 -7.83
CA GLN A 276 -4.99 -34.07 -7.63
C GLN A 276 -5.32 -33.92 -6.13
N LEU A 277 -4.58 -33.07 -5.42
CA LEU A 277 -4.60 -32.95 -3.94
C LEU A 277 -5.74 -32.09 -3.41
N LYS A 278 -6.94 -32.26 -3.96
CA LYS A 278 -8.05 -31.29 -3.94
C LYS A 278 -8.67 -30.90 -2.59
N LYS A 279 -8.16 -31.37 -1.44
CA LYS A 279 -8.79 -31.19 -0.11
C LYS A 279 -7.83 -31.11 1.09
N SER A 280 -6.55 -30.83 0.90
CA SER A 280 -5.63 -30.58 2.03
C SER A 280 -5.19 -29.13 2.05
N LEU A 281 -5.58 -28.40 3.09
CA LEU A 281 -5.26 -26.97 3.22
C LEU A 281 -3.84 -26.71 3.75
N HIS A 282 -3.14 -27.73 4.25
CA HIS A 282 -1.75 -27.60 4.69
C HIS A 282 -0.99 -28.94 4.71
N CYS A 283 0.32 -28.88 4.47
CA CYS A 283 1.20 -30.04 4.40
C CYS A 283 2.63 -29.72 4.89
N ILE A 284 3.39 -30.78 5.23
CA ILE A 284 4.84 -30.70 5.46
C ILE A 284 5.55 -31.35 4.27
N ILE A 285 6.40 -30.58 3.61
CA ILE A 285 7.26 -31.03 2.50
C ILE A 285 8.63 -31.39 3.08
N GLN A 286 9.12 -32.61 2.82
CA GLN A 286 10.48 -33.04 3.13
C GLN A 286 11.35 -32.95 1.87
N PHE A 287 12.61 -32.51 2.00
CA PHE A 287 13.54 -32.39 0.87
C PHE A 287 14.77 -33.28 1.03
N GLN A 288 15.22 -33.85 -0.08
CA GLN A 288 16.41 -34.68 -0.17
C GLN A 288 17.69 -33.85 0.03
N ASP A 289 18.78 -34.49 0.48
CA ASP A 289 20.10 -33.85 0.56
C ASP A 289 20.80 -33.82 -0.81
N VAL A 290 21.04 -32.62 -1.35
CA VAL A 290 21.75 -32.43 -2.62
C VAL A 290 23.27 -32.44 -2.40
N SER A 291 23.84 -33.64 -2.40
CA SER A 291 25.29 -33.79 -2.40
C SER A 291 25.91 -33.29 -3.73
N SER A 292 26.55 -32.12 -3.65
CA SER A 292 27.53 -31.58 -4.63
C SER A 292 27.06 -31.15 -6.03
N GLN A 293 25.76 -30.99 -6.32
CA GLN A 293 25.30 -30.65 -7.68
C GLN A 293 25.19 -29.15 -8.03
N SER A 294 25.40 -28.21 -7.10
CA SER A 294 25.54 -26.78 -7.43
C SER A 294 26.70 -26.14 -6.67
N ALA A 295 27.54 -25.39 -7.39
CA ALA A 295 28.69 -24.69 -6.82
C ALA A 295 28.32 -23.42 -6.03
N SER A 296 27.07 -22.93 -6.15
CA SER A 296 26.60 -21.71 -5.50
C SER A 296 25.72 -21.94 -4.26
N LEU A 297 25.27 -23.17 -4.00
CA LEU A 297 24.36 -23.50 -2.90
C LEU A 297 25.00 -24.51 -1.95
N LYS A 298 24.98 -24.21 -0.65
CA LYS A 298 25.33 -25.18 0.40
C LYS A 298 24.14 -26.11 0.64
N ASN A 299 24.39 -27.40 0.88
CA ASN A 299 23.33 -28.33 1.29
C ASN A 299 22.71 -28.00 2.67
N SER A 300 23.20 -27.01 3.42
CA SER A 300 22.52 -26.47 4.60
C SER A 300 21.55 -25.31 4.28
N GLN A 301 21.41 -24.91 3.02
CA GLN A 301 20.60 -23.74 2.61
C GLN A 301 19.53 -24.13 1.57
N LEU A 302 18.27 -24.13 1.98
CA LEU A 302 17.14 -24.27 1.06
C LEU A 302 16.76 -22.89 0.51
N MET A 303 16.95 -22.70 -0.79
CA MET A 303 16.34 -21.62 -1.56
C MET A 303 14.95 -22.03 -2.03
N ILE A 304 14.00 -21.09 -1.97
CA ILE A 304 12.63 -21.23 -2.48
C ILE A 304 12.26 -19.97 -3.27
N LYS A 305 11.57 -20.15 -4.39
CA LYS A 305 10.95 -19.07 -5.19
C LYS A 305 9.44 -19.30 -5.20
N THR A 306 8.65 -18.28 -4.90
CA THR A 306 7.19 -18.32 -4.98
C THR A 306 6.71 -17.18 -5.85
N ALA A 307 6.06 -17.46 -6.97
CA ALA A 307 5.35 -16.45 -7.77
C ALA A 307 3.85 -16.54 -7.53
N ILE A 308 3.17 -15.40 -7.58
CA ILE A 308 1.71 -15.28 -7.43
C ILE A 308 1.06 -14.63 -8.65
N SER A 309 -0.24 -14.84 -8.82
CA SER A 309 -1.06 -14.22 -9.87
C SER A 309 -2.53 -14.11 -9.43
N GLY A 310 -3.17 -12.99 -9.77
CA GLY A 310 -4.63 -12.84 -9.63
C GLY A 310 -5.44 -13.50 -10.76
N VAL A 311 -4.77 -14.01 -11.80
CA VAL A 311 -5.36 -14.38 -13.10
C VAL A 311 -5.56 -15.89 -13.24
N ASP A 312 -4.48 -16.66 -13.28
CA ASP A 312 -4.51 -18.13 -13.37
C ASP A 312 -3.13 -18.73 -13.06
N ALA A 313 -3.07 -20.06 -12.97
CA ALA A 313 -1.84 -20.79 -12.70
C ALA A 313 -0.79 -20.66 -13.83
N LYS A 314 -1.20 -20.30 -15.05
CA LYS A 314 -0.26 -19.96 -16.14
C LYS A 314 0.36 -18.57 -15.91
N GLY A 315 -0.40 -17.64 -15.35
CA GLY A 315 0.07 -16.33 -14.89
C GLY A 315 1.17 -16.48 -13.85
N ALA A 316 0.90 -17.23 -12.77
CA ALA A 316 1.89 -17.50 -11.73
C ALA A 316 3.18 -18.15 -12.28
N HIS A 317 3.05 -19.15 -13.17
CA HIS A 317 4.19 -19.77 -13.85
C HIS A 317 4.99 -18.78 -14.72
N ASN A 318 4.30 -17.97 -15.52
CA ASN A 318 4.92 -16.95 -16.38
C ASN A 318 5.65 -15.89 -15.55
N ASN A 319 5.05 -15.44 -14.45
CA ASN A 319 5.65 -14.51 -13.50
C ASN A 319 6.93 -15.11 -12.87
N LEU A 320 6.94 -16.41 -12.55
CA LEU A 320 8.12 -17.12 -12.03
C LEU A 320 9.26 -17.17 -13.06
N GLU A 321 8.98 -17.60 -14.30
CA GLU A 321 10.04 -17.77 -15.31
C GLU A 321 10.54 -16.43 -15.88
N VAL A 322 9.73 -15.37 -15.89
CA VAL A 322 10.17 -14.01 -16.29
C VAL A 322 11.06 -13.37 -15.22
N GLU A 323 10.69 -13.46 -13.93
CA GLU A 323 11.36 -12.70 -12.86
C GLU A 323 12.38 -13.51 -12.06
N MET A 324 12.17 -14.83 -11.95
CA MET A 324 12.97 -15.75 -11.13
C MET A 324 13.40 -17.02 -11.90
N PRO A 325 13.94 -16.93 -13.13
CA PRO A 325 14.20 -18.07 -14.01
C PRO A 325 15.07 -19.16 -13.38
N GLU A 326 14.90 -20.40 -13.83
CA GLU A 326 15.57 -21.59 -13.26
C GLU A 326 17.10 -21.48 -13.20
N THR A 327 17.72 -20.74 -14.12
CA THR A 327 19.18 -20.53 -14.18
C THR A 327 19.74 -19.62 -13.08
N GLN A 328 18.89 -18.91 -12.32
CA GLN A 328 19.30 -17.96 -11.28
C GLN A 328 18.77 -18.35 -9.90
N TRP A 329 19.68 -18.74 -9.00
CA TRP A 329 19.38 -19.14 -7.61
C TRP A 329 20.14 -18.34 -6.54
N SER A 330 20.92 -17.32 -6.91
CA SER A 330 21.57 -16.44 -5.91
C SER A 330 20.52 -15.56 -5.22
N PHE A 331 20.41 -15.68 -3.90
CA PHE A 331 19.61 -14.76 -3.08
C PHE A 331 20.08 -13.32 -3.25
N GLU A 332 21.41 -13.11 -3.25
CA GLU A 332 22.07 -11.81 -3.37
C GLU A 332 21.71 -11.09 -4.68
N TYR A 333 21.44 -11.82 -5.77
CA TYR A 333 20.98 -11.23 -7.03
C TYR A 333 19.61 -10.56 -6.88
N TYR A 334 18.65 -11.27 -6.28
CA TYR A 334 17.29 -10.74 -6.05
C TYR A 334 17.31 -9.62 -5.00
N GLN A 335 18.08 -9.79 -3.93
CA GLN A 335 18.29 -8.76 -2.91
C GLN A 335 18.87 -7.48 -3.55
N GLN A 336 19.93 -7.57 -4.36
CA GLN A 336 20.52 -6.40 -5.02
C GLN A 336 19.58 -5.74 -6.02
N ALA A 337 18.71 -6.52 -6.69
CA ALA A 337 17.66 -5.96 -7.54
C ALA A 337 16.63 -5.16 -6.72
N ALA A 338 16.16 -5.70 -5.59
CA ALA A 338 15.22 -5.02 -4.69
C ALA A 338 15.83 -3.75 -4.05
N GLU A 339 17.06 -3.84 -3.53
CA GLU A 339 17.82 -2.71 -2.99
C GLU A 339 18.03 -1.62 -4.06
N SER A 340 18.32 -2.00 -5.31
CA SER A 340 18.49 -1.04 -6.42
C SER A 340 17.19 -0.39 -6.86
N ALA A 341 16.07 -1.12 -6.83
CA ALA A 341 14.75 -0.57 -7.10
C ALA A 341 14.36 0.47 -6.04
N TRP A 342 14.58 0.16 -4.76
CA TRP A 342 14.35 1.09 -3.66
C TRP A 342 15.29 2.31 -3.69
N GLU A 343 16.57 2.14 -4.00
CA GLU A 343 17.50 3.26 -4.16
C GLU A 343 17.01 4.27 -5.22
N LYS A 344 16.54 3.77 -6.37
CA LYS A 344 15.98 4.58 -7.46
C LYS A 344 14.72 5.34 -7.02
N GLU A 345 13.81 4.67 -6.32
CA GLU A 345 12.53 5.26 -5.91
C GLU A 345 12.69 6.27 -4.76
N LEU A 346 13.50 5.95 -3.74
CA LEU A 346 13.81 6.87 -2.64
C LEU A 346 14.63 8.08 -3.12
N ALA A 347 15.48 7.91 -4.16
CA ALA A 347 16.21 9.01 -4.78
C ALA A 347 15.31 10.04 -5.50
N LYS A 348 14.01 9.76 -5.73
CA LYS A 348 13.04 10.76 -6.21
C LYS A 348 12.97 11.99 -5.28
N ILE A 349 13.28 11.85 -3.98
CA ILE A 349 13.44 12.97 -3.05
C ILE A 349 14.76 12.85 -2.28
N ALA A 350 15.80 13.55 -2.76
CA ALA A 350 17.09 13.63 -2.08
C ALA A 350 17.09 14.71 -0.98
N ILE A 351 17.28 14.33 0.28
CA ILE A 351 17.60 15.27 1.37
C ILE A 351 19.06 15.71 1.18
N ASN A 352 19.26 16.80 0.45
CA ASN A 352 20.58 17.41 0.28
C ASN A 352 20.88 18.39 1.41
N GLN A 353 22.15 18.42 1.83
CA GLN A 353 22.67 19.49 2.67
C GLN A 353 22.65 20.80 1.87
N THR A 354 22.14 21.87 2.47
CA THR A 354 22.37 23.26 1.99
C THR A 354 23.11 24.01 3.08
N GLU A 355 23.97 24.96 2.71
CA GLU A 355 24.98 25.57 3.61
C GLU A 355 24.41 26.23 4.88
N ASN A 356 23.11 26.52 4.90
CA ASN A 356 22.42 27.16 6.03
C ASN A 356 21.31 26.28 6.66
N ALA A 357 21.06 25.06 6.16
CA ALA A 357 20.14 24.13 6.78
C ALA A 357 20.85 23.35 7.90
N LYS A 358 20.20 23.26 9.08
CA LYS A 358 20.59 22.21 10.04
C LYS A 358 20.31 20.86 9.38
N VAL A 359 21.36 20.06 9.20
CA VAL A 359 21.25 18.68 8.74
C VAL A 359 20.31 17.95 9.70
N PRO A 360 19.21 17.34 9.22
CA PRO A 360 18.43 16.43 10.04
C PRO A 360 19.33 15.26 10.45
N ASP A 361 19.38 14.96 11.75
CA ASP A 361 20.17 13.82 12.24
C ASP A 361 19.70 12.50 11.61
N ALA A 362 20.48 11.44 11.79
CA ALA A 362 20.19 10.13 11.18
C ALA A 362 18.75 9.66 11.49
N SER A 363 18.24 9.90 12.70
CA SER A 363 16.88 9.54 13.11
C SER A 363 15.80 10.26 12.28
N HIS A 364 16.02 11.54 11.95
CA HIS A 364 15.10 12.27 11.07
C HIS A 364 15.15 11.78 9.62
N GLN A 365 16.33 11.36 9.13
CA GLN A 365 16.47 10.78 7.80
C GLN A 365 15.80 9.39 7.72
N PHE A 366 15.95 8.57 8.77
CA PHE A 366 15.22 7.32 8.94
C PHE A 366 13.71 7.53 8.92
N LEU A 367 13.19 8.50 9.68
CA LEU A 367 11.76 8.82 9.68
C LEU A 367 11.25 9.25 8.29
N PHE A 368 12.00 10.11 7.58
CA PHE A 368 11.59 10.57 6.25
C PHE A 368 11.61 9.45 5.21
N TYR A 369 12.72 8.72 5.08
CA TYR A 369 12.84 7.68 4.06
C TYR A 369 11.94 6.47 4.34
N THR A 370 11.66 6.16 5.62
CA THR A 370 10.67 5.14 5.98
C THR A 370 9.23 5.59 5.69
N ALA A 371 8.88 6.87 5.92
CA ALA A 371 7.57 7.38 5.51
C ALA A 371 7.40 7.38 3.98
N LEU A 372 8.45 7.75 3.23
CA LEU A 372 8.47 7.71 1.77
C LEU A 372 8.38 6.27 1.23
N TYR A 373 9.03 5.31 1.89
CA TYR A 373 8.88 3.87 1.61
C TYR A 373 7.42 3.40 1.76
N HIS A 374 6.74 3.73 2.87
CA HIS A 374 5.33 3.39 3.07
C HIS A 374 4.38 4.08 2.06
N CYS A 375 4.78 5.22 1.47
CA CYS A 375 4.07 5.83 0.34
C CYS A 375 4.31 5.13 -1.02
N MET A 376 5.11 4.06 -1.09
CA MET A 376 5.48 3.40 -2.35
C MET A 376 5.42 1.87 -2.29
N ILE A 377 4.66 1.30 -1.34
CA ILE A 377 4.35 -0.14 -1.27
C ILE A 377 2.94 -0.48 -1.81
N HIS A 378 2.00 0.45 -1.71
CA HIS A 378 0.64 0.36 -2.28
C HIS A 378 0.29 1.65 -3.04
N PRO A 379 -0.64 1.65 -4.02
CA PRO A 379 -1.33 0.51 -4.63
C PRO A 379 -0.41 -0.57 -5.19
N SER A 380 -0.76 -1.85 -5.02
CA SER A 380 0.06 -3.00 -5.46
C SER A 380 -0.23 -3.36 -6.91
N LEU A 381 0.80 -3.78 -7.65
CA LEU A 381 0.65 -4.33 -9.01
C LEU A 381 -0.28 -5.56 -9.01
N TYR A 382 -1.11 -5.70 -10.02
CA TYR A 382 -2.14 -6.77 -10.12
C TYR A 382 -2.42 -7.26 -11.55
N SER A 383 -1.74 -6.71 -12.57
CA SER A 383 -1.55 -7.39 -13.85
C SER A 383 -0.28 -8.24 -13.84
N ASP A 384 -0.37 -9.49 -14.29
CA ASP A 384 0.76 -10.39 -14.54
C ASP A 384 1.81 -9.77 -15.48
N ALA A 385 3.00 -10.38 -15.54
CA ALA A 385 4.07 -9.99 -16.46
C ALA A 385 3.73 -10.12 -17.96
N ASP A 386 2.61 -10.75 -18.34
CA ASP A 386 2.06 -10.75 -19.71
C ASP A 386 0.97 -9.67 -19.94
N GLY A 387 0.72 -8.83 -18.94
CA GLY A 387 -0.27 -7.74 -18.97
C GLY A 387 -1.72 -8.19 -18.80
N ARG A 388 -1.99 -9.45 -18.46
CA ARG A 388 -3.35 -9.91 -18.08
C ARG A 388 -3.67 -9.56 -16.63
N TYR A 389 -4.94 -9.29 -16.34
CA TYR A 389 -5.43 -9.01 -14.98
C TYR A 389 -6.84 -9.56 -14.76
N ARG A 390 -7.26 -9.66 -13.50
CA ARG A 390 -8.64 -9.97 -13.09
C ARG A 390 -9.47 -8.69 -13.02
N GLY A 391 -10.54 -8.60 -13.81
CA GLY A 391 -11.49 -7.50 -13.73
C GLY A 391 -12.47 -7.65 -12.56
N ARG A 392 -13.19 -6.57 -12.22
CA ARG A 392 -14.21 -6.60 -11.15
C ARG A 392 -15.49 -7.37 -11.53
N ASP A 393 -15.54 -7.88 -12.76
CA ASP A 393 -16.51 -8.83 -13.31
C ASP A 393 -16.07 -10.30 -13.15
N ASP A 394 -14.98 -10.56 -12.42
CA ASP A 394 -14.30 -11.85 -12.23
C ASP A 394 -13.71 -12.45 -13.53
N GLN A 395 -13.75 -11.70 -14.65
CA GLN A 395 -13.20 -12.13 -15.92
C GLN A 395 -11.70 -11.81 -16.03
N ILE A 396 -11.05 -12.36 -17.05
CA ILE A 396 -9.64 -12.12 -17.36
C ILE A 396 -9.57 -11.13 -18.53
N HIS A 397 -8.97 -9.97 -18.26
CA HIS A 397 -8.75 -8.89 -19.23
C HIS A 397 -7.26 -8.69 -19.49
N SER A 398 -6.88 -7.70 -20.30
CA SER A 398 -5.47 -7.33 -20.52
C SER A 398 -5.29 -5.83 -20.75
N THR A 399 -4.15 -5.30 -20.30
CA THR A 399 -3.71 -3.93 -20.59
C THR A 399 -3.08 -3.79 -21.98
N GLU A 400 -2.88 -4.91 -22.70
CA GLU A 400 -2.11 -4.99 -23.95
C GLU A 400 -0.68 -4.43 -23.82
N GLY A 401 -0.12 -4.40 -22.61
CA GLY A 401 1.19 -3.80 -22.30
C GLY A 401 1.22 -2.27 -22.37
N LYS A 402 0.06 -1.60 -22.41
CA LYS A 402 -0.04 -0.12 -22.52
C LYS A 402 0.16 0.59 -21.17
N PHE A 403 -0.24 -0.05 -20.08
CA PHE A 403 -0.11 0.43 -18.70
C PHE A 403 -0.05 -0.78 -17.76
N ASP A 404 0.32 -0.54 -16.49
CA ASP A 404 0.32 -1.60 -15.46
C ASP A 404 -0.99 -1.49 -14.66
N TYR A 405 -1.69 -2.61 -14.41
CA TYR A 405 -2.96 -2.60 -13.66
C TYR A 405 -2.69 -2.82 -12.16
N TYR A 406 -3.38 -2.09 -11.28
CA TYR A 406 -3.13 -2.08 -9.83
C TYR A 406 -4.36 -2.45 -8.98
N THR A 407 -4.13 -2.72 -7.70
CA THR A 407 -5.16 -2.91 -6.65
C THR A 407 -4.68 -2.34 -5.30
N VAL A 408 -5.48 -2.48 -4.22
CA VAL A 408 -5.27 -1.84 -2.90
C VAL A 408 -5.44 -0.32 -2.97
N PHE A 409 -6.68 0.12 -3.17
CA PHE A 409 -7.04 1.54 -3.30
C PHE A 409 -7.82 2.07 -2.08
N SER A 410 -7.11 2.46 -1.01
CA SER A 410 -7.70 3.10 0.19
C SER A 410 -8.08 4.57 -0.06
N LEU A 411 -9.01 4.78 -0.98
CA LEU A 411 -9.27 6.10 -1.59
C LEU A 411 -9.84 7.13 -0.63
N TRP A 412 -10.36 6.72 0.54
CA TRP A 412 -10.76 7.65 1.59
C TRP A 412 -9.58 8.30 2.33
N ASP A 413 -8.39 7.71 2.26
CA ASP A 413 -7.14 8.24 2.84
C ASP A 413 -6.24 8.83 1.76
N THR A 414 -6.02 8.08 0.68
CA THR A 414 -4.92 8.32 -0.25
C THR A 414 -5.11 9.59 -1.09
N TYR A 415 -6.34 10.04 -1.33
CA TYR A 415 -6.60 11.31 -2.02
C TYR A 415 -6.09 12.53 -1.24
N ARG A 416 -6.00 12.44 0.11
CA ARG A 416 -5.68 13.57 0.99
C ARG A 416 -4.21 13.99 0.88
N ALA A 417 -3.31 13.04 0.58
CA ALA A 417 -1.87 13.28 0.53
C ALA A 417 -1.08 12.37 -0.43
N LEU A 418 -1.39 11.06 -0.50
CA LEU A 418 -0.61 10.10 -1.29
C LEU A 418 -0.73 10.36 -2.80
N HIS A 419 -1.93 10.38 -3.37
CA HIS A 419 -2.10 10.69 -4.79
C HIS A 419 -1.60 12.11 -5.15
N PRO A 420 -1.85 13.16 -4.33
CA PRO A 420 -1.20 14.45 -4.49
C PRO A 420 0.34 14.41 -4.51
N LEU A 421 0.99 13.56 -3.72
CA LEU A 421 2.44 13.34 -3.77
C LEU A 421 2.86 12.63 -5.06
N LEU A 422 2.18 11.55 -5.45
CA LEU A 422 2.51 10.76 -6.63
C LEU A 422 2.37 11.55 -7.93
N THR A 423 1.42 12.49 -8.04
CA THR A 423 1.36 13.42 -9.19
C THR A 423 2.64 14.27 -9.38
N TRP A 424 3.49 14.41 -8.36
CA TRP A 424 4.79 15.06 -8.45
C TRP A 424 5.92 14.06 -8.76
N ILE A 425 6.00 12.95 -7.99
CA ILE A 425 7.14 12.04 -8.01
C ILE A 425 6.99 10.80 -8.91
N ASP A 426 5.77 10.46 -9.35
CA ASP A 426 5.51 9.35 -10.26
C ASP A 426 4.29 9.59 -11.18
N LYS A 427 4.54 10.30 -12.29
CA LYS A 427 3.50 10.64 -13.26
C LYS A 427 3.06 9.46 -14.12
N LYS A 428 3.92 8.45 -14.35
CA LYS A 428 3.53 7.22 -15.06
C LYS A 428 2.52 6.47 -14.21
N ARG A 429 2.90 6.12 -12.98
CA ARG A 429 2.08 5.33 -12.06
C ARG A 429 0.78 6.04 -11.69
N THR A 430 0.81 7.37 -11.54
CA THR A 430 -0.42 8.17 -11.41
C THR A 430 -1.36 7.96 -12.60
N ASN A 431 -0.85 7.96 -13.84
CA ASN A 431 -1.65 7.74 -15.04
C ASN A 431 -2.16 6.28 -15.13
N ASP A 432 -1.30 5.32 -14.80
CA ASP A 432 -1.65 3.89 -14.73
C ASP A 432 -2.81 3.63 -13.74
N PHE A 433 -2.84 4.34 -12.60
CA PHE A 433 -3.96 4.30 -11.67
C PHE A 433 -5.27 4.86 -12.27
N ILE A 434 -5.22 5.95 -13.04
CA ILE A 434 -6.43 6.47 -13.70
C ILE A 434 -6.94 5.48 -14.76
N GLN A 435 -6.04 4.89 -15.54
CA GLN A 435 -6.39 3.81 -16.50
C GLN A 435 -7.00 2.60 -15.77
N THR A 436 -6.44 2.21 -14.63
CA THR A 436 -6.99 1.17 -13.75
C THR A 436 -8.41 1.51 -13.28
N PHE A 437 -8.67 2.75 -12.83
CA PHE A 437 -10.01 3.20 -12.43
C PHE A 437 -11.02 3.17 -13.60
N ILE A 438 -10.59 3.58 -14.80
CA ILE A 438 -11.42 3.51 -16.02
C ILE A 438 -11.78 2.06 -16.36
N ARG A 439 -10.86 1.11 -16.21
CA ARG A 439 -11.14 -0.33 -16.36
C ARG A 439 -12.11 -0.85 -15.32
N GLN A 440 -11.89 -0.53 -14.04
CA GLN A 440 -12.79 -0.91 -12.95
C GLN A 440 -14.21 -0.36 -13.14
N TYR A 441 -14.37 0.79 -13.81
CA TYR A 441 -15.66 1.30 -14.28
C TYR A 441 -16.23 0.49 -15.46
N GLN A 442 -15.46 0.31 -16.54
CA GLN A 442 -15.91 -0.39 -17.75
C GLN A 442 -16.35 -1.83 -17.48
N GLU A 443 -15.62 -2.53 -16.60
CA GLU A 443 -15.83 -3.94 -16.26
C GLU A 443 -16.80 -4.07 -15.07
N GLY A 444 -16.66 -3.21 -14.05
CA GLY A 444 -17.36 -3.30 -12.77
C GLY A 444 -18.46 -2.25 -12.53
N GLY A 445 -18.94 -1.57 -13.57
CA GLY A 445 -20.12 -0.68 -13.56
C GLY A 445 -20.03 0.65 -12.78
N ARG A 446 -18.95 0.86 -12.02
CA ARG A 446 -18.60 2.13 -11.32
C ARG A 446 -17.11 2.19 -10.99
N LEU A 447 -16.63 3.40 -10.71
CA LEU A 447 -15.31 3.63 -10.13
C LEU A 447 -15.18 2.96 -8.72
N PRO A 448 -13.96 2.73 -8.21
CA PRO A 448 -13.75 2.18 -6.87
C PRO A 448 -14.10 3.15 -5.73
N ILE A 449 -14.54 2.59 -4.60
CA ILE A 449 -14.59 3.26 -3.29
C ILE A 449 -13.47 2.71 -2.39
N TRP A 450 -13.42 1.39 -2.20
CA TRP A 450 -12.22 0.68 -1.74
C TRP A 450 -12.11 -0.61 -2.56
N GLU A 451 -11.06 -0.72 -3.37
CA GLU A 451 -10.85 -1.89 -4.21
C GLU A 451 -9.65 -2.72 -3.72
N LEU A 452 -9.89 -4.03 -3.63
CA LEU A 452 -9.01 -5.04 -3.05
C LEU A 452 -9.15 -6.33 -3.84
N SER A 453 -8.11 -6.76 -4.55
CA SER A 453 -8.07 -8.07 -5.24
C SER A 453 -9.25 -8.27 -6.21
N ALA A 454 -9.53 -7.26 -7.05
CA ALA A 454 -10.70 -7.13 -7.92
C ALA A 454 -12.08 -7.07 -7.23
N ASN A 455 -12.13 -7.06 -5.89
CA ASN A 455 -13.35 -6.93 -5.10
C ASN A 455 -13.55 -5.47 -4.67
N GLU A 456 -14.81 -5.02 -4.61
CA GLU A 456 -15.20 -3.73 -4.04
C GLU A 456 -15.73 -3.91 -2.62
N THR A 457 -15.09 -3.27 -1.64
CA THR A 457 -15.45 -3.42 -0.21
C THR A 457 -16.40 -2.34 0.29
N ASN A 458 -16.49 -1.20 -0.40
CA ASN A 458 -17.33 -0.03 -0.06
C ASN A 458 -16.90 0.64 1.26
N CYS A 459 -15.63 1.06 1.32
CA CYS A 459 -14.99 1.62 2.50
C CYS A 459 -14.23 2.93 2.17
N MET A 460 -14.19 3.97 3.00
CA MET A 460 -15.11 4.25 4.09
C MET A 460 -16.38 4.90 3.50
N ILE A 461 -16.30 6.19 3.18
CA ILE A 461 -17.37 7.00 2.60
C ILE A 461 -16.84 7.88 1.45
N GLY A 462 -17.73 8.68 0.84
CA GLY A 462 -17.38 9.54 -0.29
C GLY A 462 -17.30 8.77 -1.62
N TYR A 463 -16.75 9.43 -2.63
CA TYR A 463 -16.37 8.85 -3.93
C TYR A 463 -15.05 9.51 -4.38
N HIS A 464 -14.06 9.47 -3.48
CA HIS A 464 -12.81 10.24 -3.54
C HIS A 464 -11.92 9.96 -4.75
N VAL A 465 -12.15 8.86 -5.46
CA VAL A 465 -11.61 8.60 -6.82
C VAL A 465 -11.80 9.80 -7.77
N VAL A 466 -12.91 10.54 -7.69
CA VAL A 466 -13.14 11.72 -8.54
C VAL A 466 -12.16 12.87 -8.23
N SER A 467 -11.66 12.96 -7.00
CA SER A 467 -10.58 13.89 -6.62
C SER A 467 -9.25 13.48 -7.24
N VAL A 468 -8.95 12.18 -7.29
CA VAL A 468 -7.69 11.65 -7.83
C VAL A 468 -7.64 11.85 -9.35
N ILE A 469 -8.73 11.57 -10.06
CA ILE A 469 -8.88 11.82 -11.50
C ILE A 469 -8.73 13.32 -11.81
N TRP A 470 -9.44 14.19 -11.07
CA TRP A 470 -9.36 15.63 -11.27
C TRP A 470 -7.96 16.19 -10.99
N ASP A 471 -7.29 15.79 -9.91
CA ASP A 471 -5.96 16.30 -9.55
C ASP A 471 -4.90 15.90 -10.59
N ALA A 472 -4.93 14.66 -11.09
CA ALA A 472 -4.09 14.21 -12.20
C ALA A 472 -4.35 15.04 -13.47
N TYR A 473 -5.61 15.16 -13.90
CA TYR A 473 -5.99 15.92 -15.09
C TYR A 473 -5.61 17.39 -14.99
N ASN A 474 -5.87 18.03 -13.85
CA ASN A 474 -5.54 19.43 -13.59
C ASN A 474 -4.02 19.69 -13.66
N LYS A 475 -3.21 18.77 -13.14
CA LYS A 475 -1.73 18.80 -13.20
C LYS A 475 -1.14 18.38 -14.55
N GLY A 476 -1.97 18.07 -15.55
CA GLY A 476 -1.55 17.75 -16.92
C GLY A 476 -1.16 16.29 -17.15
N ILE A 477 -1.47 15.39 -16.22
CA ILE A 477 -1.40 13.94 -16.41
C ILE A 477 -2.72 13.53 -17.06
N ARG A 478 -2.69 13.21 -18.37
CA ARG A 478 -3.89 13.08 -19.22
C ARG A 478 -3.78 12.00 -20.30
N ASP A 479 -2.92 11.00 -20.11
CA ASP A 479 -2.72 9.91 -21.09
C ASP A 479 -3.74 8.79 -20.84
N PHE A 480 -5.02 9.19 -20.83
CA PHE A 480 -6.20 8.38 -20.56
C PHE A 480 -7.43 9.02 -21.23
N ASP A 481 -8.50 8.24 -21.44
CA ASP A 481 -9.74 8.78 -21.99
C ASP A 481 -10.46 9.65 -20.95
N ALA A 482 -10.36 10.97 -21.13
CA ALA A 482 -10.92 11.95 -20.22
C ALA A 482 -12.45 12.07 -20.29
N GLU A 483 -13.07 11.64 -21.40
CA GLU A 483 -14.54 11.63 -21.53
C GLU A 483 -15.12 10.42 -20.82
N ILE A 484 -14.52 9.23 -20.98
CA ILE A 484 -14.90 8.02 -20.22
C ILE A 484 -14.60 8.19 -18.73
N ALA A 485 -13.46 8.80 -18.36
CA ALA A 485 -13.18 9.12 -16.96
C ALA A 485 -14.25 10.05 -16.36
N TYR A 486 -14.71 11.05 -17.13
CA TYR A 486 -15.77 11.95 -16.71
C TYR A 486 -17.14 11.25 -16.61
N GLU A 487 -17.49 10.41 -17.58
CA GLU A 487 -18.70 9.56 -17.54
C GLU A 487 -18.74 8.72 -16.25
N ALA A 488 -17.61 8.10 -15.91
CA ALA A 488 -17.43 7.31 -14.69
C ALA A 488 -17.59 8.16 -13.41
N MET A 489 -17.11 9.42 -13.42
CA MET A 489 -17.26 10.37 -12.31
C MET A 489 -18.73 10.75 -12.08
N ILE A 490 -19.49 11.06 -13.15
CA ILE A 490 -20.91 11.41 -13.03
C ILE A 490 -21.81 10.18 -12.76
N ARG A 491 -21.37 8.97 -13.14
CA ARG A 491 -22.02 7.71 -12.76
C ARG A 491 -21.97 7.52 -11.24
N ILE A 492 -20.78 7.56 -10.63
CA ILE A 492 -20.61 7.20 -9.21
C ILE A 492 -21.15 8.25 -8.24
N ALA A 493 -21.04 9.53 -8.58
CA ALA A 493 -21.64 10.63 -7.82
C ALA A 493 -23.15 10.78 -8.06
N THR A 494 -23.68 10.04 -9.05
CA THR A 494 -24.98 10.20 -9.72
C THR A 494 -25.21 11.59 -10.33
N HIS A 495 -25.97 11.64 -11.43
CA HIS A 495 -26.32 12.86 -12.15
C HIS A 495 -27.84 13.06 -12.16
N PHE A 496 -28.37 14.27 -12.37
CA PHE A 496 -29.81 14.52 -12.29
C PHE A 496 -30.63 13.67 -13.30
N SER A 497 -30.05 13.34 -14.45
CA SER A 497 -30.66 12.44 -15.45
C SER A 497 -30.82 10.99 -14.97
N HIS A 498 -30.12 10.58 -13.92
CA HIS A 498 -30.18 9.25 -13.31
C HIS A 498 -31.34 9.13 -12.32
N TYR A 499 -31.96 10.25 -11.93
CA TYR A 499 -33.14 10.30 -11.05
C TYR A 499 -34.44 10.34 -11.86
N GLU A 500 -35.55 9.97 -11.21
CA GLU A 500 -36.91 10.23 -11.69
C GLU A 500 -37.88 10.58 -10.56
N GLY A 501 -39.07 11.06 -10.94
CA GLY A 501 -39.99 11.77 -10.06
C GLY A 501 -39.58 13.23 -9.82
N ASP A 502 -40.38 13.96 -9.05
CA ASP A 502 -40.09 15.33 -8.63
C ASP A 502 -40.14 15.47 -7.09
N GLY A 503 -39.45 16.50 -6.55
CA GLY A 503 -39.49 16.88 -5.14
C GLY A 503 -39.42 15.70 -4.15
N LEU A 504 -40.51 15.45 -3.42
CA LEU A 504 -40.59 14.37 -2.43
C LEU A 504 -40.72 12.96 -3.05
N GLN A 505 -41.07 12.84 -4.32
CA GLN A 505 -41.10 11.58 -5.07
C GLN A 505 -39.79 11.27 -5.79
N MET A 506 -38.84 12.21 -5.84
CA MET A 506 -37.55 12.01 -6.51
C MET A 506 -36.76 10.83 -5.89
N HIS A 507 -36.28 9.91 -6.72
CA HIS A 507 -35.48 8.73 -6.32
C HIS A 507 -34.56 8.29 -7.47
N LEU A 508 -33.55 7.46 -7.18
CA LEU A 508 -32.58 7.02 -8.19
C LEU A 508 -33.20 5.87 -9.00
N LYS A 509 -33.09 5.94 -10.33
CA LYS A 509 -33.54 4.87 -11.23
C LYS A 509 -32.80 3.58 -10.94
N GLU A 510 -33.50 2.45 -11.02
CA GLU A 510 -32.98 1.15 -10.56
C GLU A 510 -31.70 0.74 -11.29
N GLU A 511 -31.59 1.01 -12.60
CA GLU A 511 -30.40 0.72 -13.41
C GLU A 511 -29.18 1.63 -13.14
N TYR A 512 -29.31 2.59 -12.21
CA TYR A 512 -28.24 3.46 -11.74
C TYR A 512 -27.78 3.16 -10.31
N LYS A 513 -28.57 2.44 -9.49
CA LYS A 513 -28.23 2.16 -8.08
C LYS A 513 -26.95 1.38 -7.91
N SER A 514 -26.71 0.34 -8.72
CA SER A 514 -25.46 -0.43 -8.74
C SER A 514 -24.23 0.40 -9.13
N GLY A 515 -24.44 1.53 -9.82
CA GLY A 515 -23.40 2.47 -10.22
C GLY A 515 -23.01 3.50 -9.16
N ALA A 516 -23.78 3.65 -8.09
CA ALA A 516 -23.57 4.65 -7.04
C ALA A 516 -22.59 4.19 -5.94
N ALA A 517 -22.06 5.14 -5.17
CA ALA A 517 -21.16 4.86 -4.03
C ALA A 517 -21.90 4.29 -2.80
N ASP A 518 -22.96 4.97 -2.39
CA ASP A 518 -23.92 4.63 -1.32
C ASP A 518 -25.26 5.18 -1.84
N ALA A 519 -26.10 4.31 -2.40
CA ALA A 519 -27.25 4.72 -3.19
C ALA A 519 -28.29 5.44 -2.33
N GLU A 520 -28.54 4.95 -1.13
CA GLU A 520 -29.48 5.49 -0.16
C GLU A 520 -29.01 6.86 0.38
N ALA A 521 -27.73 7.03 0.68
CA ALA A 521 -27.19 8.33 1.07
C ALA A 521 -27.18 9.32 -0.10
N LEU A 522 -26.88 8.88 -1.33
CA LEU A 522 -26.91 9.73 -2.52
C LEU A 522 -28.33 10.13 -2.91
N GLU A 523 -29.33 9.25 -2.79
CA GLU A 523 -30.74 9.61 -2.89
C GLU A 523 -31.12 10.70 -1.90
N SER A 524 -30.78 10.53 -0.62
CA SER A 524 -31.02 11.54 0.43
C SER A 524 -30.34 12.87 0.10
N TYR A 525 -29.04 12.83 -0.23
CA TYR A 525 -28.21 14.00 -0.54
C TYR A 525 -28.71 14.79 -1.76
N CYS A 526 -28.98 14.13 -2.88
CA CYS A 526 -29.48 14.78 -4.10
C CYS A 526 -30.90 15.37 -3.90
N LYS A 527 -31.72 14.77 -3.04
CA LYS A 527 -33.12 15.15 -2.80
C LYS A 527 -33.30 16.29 -1.79
N TYR A 528 -32.43 16.36 -0.78
CA TYR A 528 -32.54 17.34 0.31
C TYR A 528 -31.39 18.36 0.35
N GLY A 529 -30.34 18.16 -0.45
CA GLY A 529 -29.09 18.92 -0.37
C GLY A 529 -28.18 18.51 0.80
N TYR A 530 -28.49 17.41 1.48
CA TYR A 530 -27.71 16.81 2.57
C TYR A 530 -28.25 15.40 2.85
N VAL A 531 -27.40 14.51 3.37
CA VAL A 531 -27.84 13.20 3.87
C VAL A 531 -28.61 13.41 5.17
N ARG A 532 -29.84 12.92 5.27
CA ARG A 532 -30.61 12.94 6.53
C ARG A 532 -30.16 11.81 7.45
N ALA A 533 -30.09 12.08 8.75
CA ALA A 533 -29.84 11.08 9.78
C ALA A 533 -31.01 10.09 10.00
N ASP A 534 -32.11 10.25 9.26
CA ASP A 534 -33.18 9.26 9.13
C ASP A 534 -32.90 8.23 8.02
N ASP A 535 -32.11 8.60 6.98
CA ASP A 535 -31.95 7.84 5.74
C ASP A 535 -30.66 7.03 5.72
N SER A 536 -29.54 7.63 6.15
CA SER A 536 -28.25 6.93 6.23
C SER A 536 -27.40 7.40 7.42
N HIS A 537 -26.52 6.52 7.85
CA HIS A 537 -25.51 6.74 8.88
C HIS A 537 -24.38 7.65 8.36
N GLU A 538 -23.61 8.25 9.27
CA GLU A 538 -22.48 9.14 8.97
C GLU A 538 -22.91 10.37 8.15
N SER A 539 -24.14 10.82 8.41
CA SER A 539 -24.88 11.82 7.62
C SER A 539 -24.14 13.15 7.40
N VAL A 540 -23.40 13.64 8.39
CA VAL A 540 -22.64 14.89 8.26
C VAL A 540 -21.37 14.63 7.44
N SER A 541 -20.58 13.63 7.79
CA SER A 541 -19.34 13.30 7.08
C SER A 541 -19.59 13.03 5.59
N LYS A 542 -20.61 12.23 5.26
CA LYS A 542 -21.03 11.99 3.88
C LYS A 542 -21.43 13.29 3.17
N THR A 543 -22.27 14.14 3.77
CA THR A 543 -22.66 15.44 3.17
C THR A 543 -21.47 16.34 2.87
N LEU A 544 -20.49 16.40 3.78
CA LEU A 544 -19.30 17.26 3.65
C LEU A 544 -18.33 16.71 2.59
N GLU A 545 -18.08 15.40 2.58
CA GLU A 545 -17.17 14.77 1.63
C GLU A 545 -17.77 14.68 0.21
N TYR A 546 -19.08 14.41 0.08
CA TYR A 546 -19.79 14.50 -1.21
C TYR A 546 -19.72 15.90 -1.81
N ALA A 547 -19.90 16.96 -1.00
CA ALA A 547 -19.81 18.34 -1.46
C ALA A 547 -18.40 18.69 -1.99
N TYR A 548 -17.34 18.12 -1.42
CA TYR A 548 -15.98 18.24 -1.96
C TYR A 548 -15.77 17.41 -3.24
N ASN A 549 -16.29 16.18 -3.28
CA ASN A 549 -16.20 15.33 -4.46
C ASN A 549 -16.94 15.96 -5.66
N ASP A 550 -18.13 16.52 -5.45
CA ASP A 550 -18.89 17.27 -6.45
C ASP A 550 -18.12 18.47 -6.99
N TRP A 551 -17.37 19.20 -6.16
CA TRP A 551 -16.49 20.27 -6.65
C TRP A 551 -15.44 19.76 -7.65
N CYS A 552 -14.85 18.59 -7.41
CA CYS A 552 -13.88 17.98 -8.32
C CYS A 552 -14.53 17.61 -9.67
N ILE A 553 -15.77 17.12 -9.64
CA ILE A 553 -16.55 16.79 -10.85
C ILE A 553 -16.91 18.04 -11.63
N ALA A 554 -17.37 19.09 -10.95
CA ALA A 554 -17.64 20.40 -11.57
C ALA A 554 -16.39 20.95 -12.27
N GLN A 555 -15.23 20.88 -11.62
CA GLN A 555 -13.98 21.37 -12.17
C GLN A 555 -13.51 20.56 -13.40
N MET A 556 -13.76 19.24 -13.42
CA MET A 556 -13.56 18.41 -14.62
C MET A 556 -14.55 18.76 -15.74
N ALA A 557 -15.85 18.91 -15.42
CA ALA A 557 -16.89 19.33 -16.36
C ALA A 557 -16.53 20.66 -17.04
N LYS A 558 -16.06 21.63 -16.26
CA LYS A 558 -15.57 22.94 -16.72
C LYS A 558 -14.38 22.80 -17.69
N ALA A 559 -13.43 21.93 -17.39
CA ALA A 559 -12.27 21.68 -18.25
C ALA A 559 -12.68 21.03 -19.59
N LEU A 560 -13.68 20.14 -19.57
CA LEU A 560 -14.31 19.54 -20.75
C LEU A 560 -15.41 20.42 -21.39
N ARG A 561 -15.63 21.64 -20.90
CA ARG A 561 -16.62 22.64 -21.39
C ARG A 561 -18.10 22.23 -21.24
N LYS A 562 -18.39 21.24 -20.39
CA LYS A 562 -19.74 20.76 -20.05
C LYS A 562 -20.40 21.73 -19.06
N THR A 563 -20.94 22.82 -19.61
CA THR A 563 -21.38 24.00 -18.83
C THR A 563 -22.59 23.72 -17.93
N GLU A 564 -23.52 22.87 -18.35
CA GLU A 564 -24.70 22.51 -17.58
C GLU A 564 -24.31 21.71 -16.32
N ASP A 565 -23.58 20.61 -16.53
CA ASP A 565 -23.03 19.76 -15.48
C ASP A 565 -22.13 20.55 -14.52
N TYR A 566 -21.30 21.48 -15.02
CA TYR A 566 -20.49 22.37 -14.19
C TYR A 566 -21.34 23.16 -13.21
N ASN A 567 -22.44 23.77 -13.67
CA ASN A 567 -23.33 24.52 -12.79
C ASN A 567 -24.01 23.59 -11.77
N TYR A 568 -24.53 22.45 -12.22
CA TYR A 568 -25.19 21.45 -11.38
C TYR A 568 -24.27 20.93 -10.24
N TYR A 569 -23.05 20.52 -10.57
CA TYR A 569 -22.09 20.05 -9.58
C TYR A 569 -21.46 21.19 -8.75
N MET A 570 -21.35 22.42 -9.28
CA MET A 570 -20.98 23.57 -8.46
C MET A 570 -22.04 23.89 -7.40
N ASP A 571 -23.33 23.88 -7.74
CA ASP A 571 -24.39 24.11 -6.76
C ASP A 571 -24.44 22.97 -5.73
N ARG A 572 -24.34 21.71 -6.16
CA ARG A 572 -24.16 20.57 -5.23
C ARG A 572 -22.93 20.73 -4.33
N SER A 573 -21.82 21.28 -4.82
CA SER A 573 -20.61 21.47 -4.00
C SER A 573 -20.80 22.41 -2.80
N ARG A 574 -21.90 23.16 -2.75
CA ARG A 574 -22.28 24.04 -1.63
C ARG A 574 -23.20 23.36 -0.60
N ASN A 575 -23.58 22.10 -0.82
CA ASN A 575 -24.46 21.32 0.07
C ASN A 575 -23.92 21.18 1.50
N TRP A 576 -22.61 21.34 1.71
CA TRP A 576 -22.02 21.44 3.05
C TRP A 576 -22.70 22.51 3.93
N MET A 577 -23.19 23.60 3.32
CA MET A 577 -23.90 24.69 4.02
C MET A 577 -25.22 24.22 4.65
N ASN A 578 -25.85 23.16 4.11
CA ASN A 578 -27.14 22.69 4.61
C ASN A 578 -27.03 22.03 6.00
N VAL A 579 -25.89 21.41 6.34
CA VAL A 579 -25.62 20.87 7.68
C VAL A 579 -25.00 21.89 8.65
N TYR A 580 -24.75 23.14 8.24
CA TYR A 580 -24.26 24.18 9.15
C TYR A 580 -25.33 24.61 10.16
N ASP A 581 -24.99 24.57 11.45
CA ASP A 581 -25.77 25.11 12.55
C ASP A 581 -25.28 26.53 12.90
N PRO A 582 -26.00 27.61 12.51
CA PRO A 582 -25.57 28.98 12.77
C PRO A 582 -25.59 29.35 14.26
N THR A 583 -26.25 28.59 15.12
CA THR A 583 -26.31 28.86 16.56
C THR A 583 -25.04 28.42 17.29
N THR A 584 -24.42 27.32 16.84
CA THR A 584 -23.20 26.76 17.43
C THR A 584 -21.95 27.04 16.60
N GLY A 585 -22.10 27.19 15.27
CA GLY A 585 -21.01 27.35 14.32
C GLY A 585 -20.39 26.04 13.84
N PHE A 586 -21.06 24.90 14.05
CA PHE A 586 -20.60 23.56 13.70
C PHE A 586 -21.44 22.92 12.59
N MET A 587 -20.89 21.90 11.94
CA MET A 587 -21.65 21.01 11.06
C MET A 587 -22.37 19.95 11.91
N ARG A 588 -23.68 19.86 11.74
CA ARG A 588 -24.59 19.16 12.65
C ARG A 588 -25.64 18.37 11.86
N ALA A 589 -25.86 17.13 12.26
CA ALA A 589 -26.82 16.24 11.63
C ALA A 589 -28.23 16.84 11.60
N ARG A 590 -29.02 16.46 10.58
CA ARG A 590 -30.44 16.82 10.47
C ARG A 590 -31.32 15.59 10.47
N LYS A 591 -32.41 15.67 11.23
CA LYS A 591 -33.46 14.66 11.35
C LYS A 591 -34.82 15.29 11.04
N ASN A 592 -35.53 14.76 10.05
CA ASN A 592 -36.79 15.31 9.52
C ASN A 592 -36.71 16.84 9.23
N GLY A 593 -35.60 17.30 8.64
CA GLY A 593 -35.32 18.71 8.33
C GLY A 593 -34.75 19.53 9.50
N CYS A 594 -35.05 19.17 10.74
CA CYS A 594 -34.60 19.85 11.95
C CYS A 594 -33.16 19.47 12.32
N LEU A 595 -32.42 20.38 12.97
CA LEU A 595 -31.11 20.08 13.55
C LEU A 595 -31.25 19.05 14.68
N TYR A 596 -30.45 17.97 14.62
CA TYR A 596 -30.50 16.84 15.54
C TYR A 596 -30.27 17.29 17.00
N GLN A 597 -31.08 16.79 17.94
CA GLN A 597 -31.00 17.15 19.36
C GLN A 597 -31.04 15.89 20.25
N PRO A 598 -30.32 15.85 21.40
CA PRO A 598 -29.33 16.84 21.85
C PRO A 598 -28.09 16.90 20.95
N PHE A 599 -27.19 17.86 21.18
CA PHE A 599 -25.94 18.00 20.45
C PHE A 599 -24.81 18.42 21.38
N SER A 600 -23.64 17.83 21.18
CA SER A 600 -22.36 18.28 21.74
C SER A 600 -21.30 18.09 20.65
N PRO A 601 -20.49 19.10 20.30
CA PRO A 601 -19.52 18.95 19.23
C PRO A 601 -18.37 17.98 19.56
N PHE A 602 -18.24 17.60 20.84
CA PHE A 602 -17.29 16.58 21.33
C PHE A 602 -17.82 15.14 21.24
N MET A 603 -19.12 14.95 20.96
CA MET A 603 -19.74 13.62 20.91
C MET A 603 -19.29 12.88 19.65
N VAL A 604 -18.71 11.69 19.83
CA VAL A 604 -18.59 10.68 18.78
C VAL A 604 -19.94 9.98 18.69
N ASP A 605 -20.59 10.05 17.53
CA ASP A 605 -21.89 9.43 17.27
C ASP A 605 -22.00 8.94 15.81
N ASN A 606 -23.12 8.30 15.48
CA ASN A 606 -23.38 7.71 14.17
C ASN A 606 -23.63 8.74 13.04
N ASN A 607 -23.25 10.01 13.20
CA ASN A 607 -23.32 11.06 12.18
C ASN A 607 -21.95 11.51 11.67
N TYR A 608 -20.84 11.12 12.32
CA TYR A 608 -19.48 11.48 11.93
C TYR A 608 -18.61 10.22 11.83
N THR A 609 -18.03 9.95 10.66
CA THR A 609 -17.16 8.80 10.42
C THR A 609 -15.90 8.87 11.31
N GLU A 610 -15.76 7.95 12.25
CA GLU A 610 -14.58 7.80 13.14
C GLU A 610 -14.17 9.07 13.92
N ALA A 611 -15.12 9.97 14.17
CA ALA A 611 -14.83 11.33 14.62
C ALA A 611 -15.97 11.99 15.40
N ASN A 612 -15.82 13.27 15.72
CA ASN A 612 -16.86 14.15 16.20
C ASN A 612 -16.99 15.42 15.34
N SER A 613 -17.99 16.24 15.65
CA SER A 613 -18.27 17.49 14.93
C SER A 613 -17.12 18.51 15.00
N TRP A 614 -16.32 18.56 16.08
CA TRP A 614 -15.13 19.44 16.12
C TRP A 614 -14.13 19.10 15.01
N GLN A 615 -13.91 17.83 14.73
CA GLN A 615 -13.00 17.39 13.67
C GLN A 615 -13.61 17.65 12.29
N TYR A 616 -14.86 17.20 12.06
CA TYR A 616 -15.49 17.30 10.75
C TYR A 616 -15.93 18.69 10.33
N SER A 617 -16.13 19.64 11.25
CA SER A 617 -16.56 21.01 10.90
C SER A 617 -15.50 21.85 10.18
N PHE A 618 -14.32 21.29 9.90
CA PHE A 618 -13.31 21.88 9.02
C PHE A 618 -13.23 21.20 7.65
N TYR A 619 -14.07 20.20 7.36
CA TYR A 619 -14.07 19.48 6.10
C TYR A 619 -14.93 20.18 5.01
N MET A 620 -14.40 21.27 4.48
CA MET A 620 -14.86 21.92 3.24
C MET A 620 -13.68 22.59 2.51
N PRO A 621 -12.65 21.81 2.09
CA PRO A 621 -11.37 22.36 1.62
C PRO A 621 -11.47 23.18 0.33
N HIS A 622 -12.53 22.99 -0.46
CA HIS A 622 -12.86 23.76 -1.65
C HIS A 622 -13.49 25.14 -1.36
N ASP A 623 -14.07 25.35 -0.18
CA ASP A 623 -14.91 26.53 0.14
C ASP A 623 -14.66 27.10 1.56
N VAL A 624 -13.41 27.03 2.02
CA VAL A 624 -12.99 27.48 3.36
C VAL A 624 -13.33 28.97 3.61
N LEU A 625 -13.38 29.79 2.55
CA LEU A 625 -13.68 31.22 2.67
C LEU A 625 -15.14 31.48 3.05
N ALA A 626 -16.12 30.76 2.46
CA ALA A 626 -17.52 30.93 2.84
C ALA A 626 -17.80 30.39 4.25
N TYR A 627 -17.07 29.37 4.73
CA TYR A 627 -17.16 28.96 6.13
C TYR A 627 -16.65 30.05 7.10
N ILE A 628 -15.56 30.74 6.75
CA ILE A 628 -15.08 31.91 7.52
C ILE A 628 -16.11 33.06 7.52
N GLU A 629 -16.86 33.23 6.44
CA GLU A 629 -17.94 34.22 6.31
C GLU A 629 -19.19 33.84 7.12
N LEU A 630 -19.63 32.58 7.08
CA LEU A 630 -20.74 32.06 7.90
C LEU A 630 -20.44 32.11 9.41
N LEU A 631 -19.16 32.03 9.80
CA LEU A 631 -18.70 32.30 11.17
C LEU A 631 -18.66 33.80 11.50
N GLY A 632 -18.87 34.70 10.55
CA GLY A 632 -18.95 36.15 10.73
C GLY A 632 -17.62 36.86 10.96
N SER A 633 -16.50 36.14 11.12
CA SER A 633 -15.15 36.71 11.04
C SER A 633 -14.04 35.66 11.06
N ARG A 634 -12.91 36.00 10.42
CA ARG A 634 -11.62 35.29 10.58
C ARG A 634 -11.11 35.28 12.03
N LYS A 635 -11.64 36.14 12.93
CA LYS A 635 -11.32 36.12 14.37
C LYS A 635 -12.09 35.02 15.11
N LYS A 636 -13.34 34.72 14.73
CA LYS A 636 -14.09 33.58 15.27
C LYS A 636 -13.51 32.26 14.77
N TRP A 637 -13.24 32.16 13.46
CA TRP A 637 -12.60 30.98 12.85
C TRP A 637 -11.20 30.64 13.39
N LYS A 638 -10.45 31.63 13.90
CA LYS A 638 -9.15 31.42 14.59
C LYS A 638 -9.26 31.08 16.10
N LYS A 639 -10.48 31.05 16.64
CA LYS A 639 -10.76 30.82 18.07
C LYS A 639 -11.50 29.49 18.28
N ASN A 640 -12.33 29.13 17.31
CA ASN A 640 -12.61 27.73 16.99
C ASN A 640 -11.32 27.04 16.51
#